data_AF-A0A945S6V9-F1
#
_entry.id   AF-A0A945S6V9-F1
#
_cell.length_a   1.000
_cell.length_b   1.000
_cell.length_c   1.000
_cell.angle_alpha   90.00
_cell.angle_beta   90.00
_cell.angle_gamma   90.00
#
_symmetry.space_group_name_H-M   'P 1'
#
loop_
_entity.id
_entity.type
_entity.pdbx_description
1 polymer ?
#
loop_
_entity_poly.entity_id
_entity_poly.type
_entity_poly.pdbx_seq_one_letter_code
_entity_poly.pdbx_strand_id
1 'polypeptide(L)'
;MLRNLLAMASLTACSVHAAEYFVSPNGEDGNPGTTREEPFQTLKRAAEVFRAGDAITILPGVYHEGLEFREFVGSDSLSTVRAAIPGTAVLRGDVDAPPFAPFAGSPRIWSCALEQLPEAVNERDTLEIYARVPSLAELDFRPAGWFYCEDSKRLYVHTSDALSPARHYLTISALRSFGVLFHGSGVKNVLVEGLVVTGFNANSPSGAPGSNTKWGVYICYAPKNCTVRDVTAFLNGGGVCFTGKGIGNVVENCRAYGNFSPNYASGGNIIVLTPNEDGAIRNCLSFDSGKMGIRYYGGQPAQNCIYEGNISFDNASGDLWMKYPSDTTVARYCVAGKALYARRIENCLFNYGDTGYFGQAKNSIVRPREKGFSEDREFADPVNFDYRPQGDSPYKDRAPAKYSPLVSFVGNDGDDAADGHSVRTAWKTLSHAVSRMQPGATLYILPGSWQEGLSLANLDGVCIRGRGAYPVTIGGKITADSCSALTIERLAPTGMVVAAGKGVQINQCGFRGPVTAANVTGLRVTHSAFSAGTFSLEACADIVVTGNIFAGRFERQGAAGWSDGNAYAQSPPPDEASSFVLVPEFGEDLSLRNGTESAGRSLDGMPVGPYWRQSRSTTLDLSSLRVLSTTATTANIEFFSNLASSGTMDYGATPDCEDRLHLTPAETFKTVSFTGLTPGRECFFKVSLGASVRRHYSNQELPEELRKGRRNLVTEVETFRTLATDAPPRTRHVVTTGDDEWEGTEERPWRSIGHAATQAVAGDTVVVHGGVYRENIRIRATGDAERPLVFRSARGEKVWIDGCQRQMRNGFCLFHKKHVIVDYFHFKWQQDHSTGAGILLRNSESVRLSRCFYDGRGKGYSPPFVKAFSCRKLSVDNSFLTRGFSGSLFQSCPDLHVRNTVFYINQLSSIGLQNKAGEKALFEKNIVVDNTLQKLPNPLYVMRDAASLEERDNCYYLRISPDMKTMIGYSYYNDEQLPMKPAVDGQDILSQQWRRQGRFCREMSTYAQFLQRTGRQGNAVFVDPQMQALPKLITFKDWEDWLGFSRYRAQHSRDEYHGNDELDFPDFFTGNPELRARGIGLQQELFRN
;
A
#
# COMPACT_ATOMS: atom_id res chain seq x y z
N MET A 1 -63.33 18.62 48.82
CA MET A 1 -64.54 17.81 48.51
C MET A 1 -64.91 18.02 47.05
N LEU A 2 -65.32 16.94 46.36
CA LEU A 2 -65.74 16.79 44.95
C LEU A 2 -64.61 16.87 43.89
N ARG A 3 -64.12 15.79 43.25
CA ARG A 3 -64.68 14.69 42.41
C ARG A 3 -65.21 15.08 41.02
N ASN A 4 -64.39 14.72 40.02
CA ASN A 4 -64.67 14.09 38.72
C ASN A 4 -65.49 14.80 37.63
N LEU A 5 -64.84 15.01 36.48
CA LEU A 5 -65.35 14.63 35.16
C LEU A 5 -64.20 14.33 34.19
N LEU A 6 -64.09 13.06 33.81
CA LEU A 6 -63.32 12.51 32.69
C LEU A 6 -64.14 12.67 31.40
N ALA A 7 -63.49 13.01 30.27
CA ALA A 7 -63.83 12.46 28.95
C ALA A 7 -62.72 12.72 27.91
N MET A 8 -62.04 11.64 27.53
CA MET A 8 -61.46 11.29 26.22
C MET A 8 -60.67 12.35 25.41
N ALA A 9 -59.34 12.28 25.51
CA ALA A 9 -58.46 12.55 24.39
C ALA A 9 -57.80 11.23 23.96
N SER A 10 -58.22 10.72 22.81
CA SER A 10 -57.66 9.55 22.14
C SER A 10 -56.21 9.83 21.75
N LEU A 11 -55.25 9.38 22.55
CA LEU A 11 -53.87 9.20 22.10
C LEU A 11 -53.84 7.97 21.19
N THR A 12 -54.18 8.16 19.91
CA THR A 12 -53.69 7.27 18.86
C THR A 12 -52.17 7.44 18.83
N ALA A 13 -51.46 6.57 19.54
CA ALA A 13 -50.07 6.30 19.27
C ALA A 13 -50.00 5.72 17.85
N CYS A 14 -49.89 6.60 16.84
CA CYS A 14 -49.44 6.19 15.52
C CYS A 14 -48.02 5.65 15.71
N SER A 15 -47.89 4.33 15.70
CA SER A 15 -46.64 3.66 15.40
C SER A 15 -46.19 4.16 14.04
N VAL A 16 -45.30 5.15 14.01
CA VAL A 16 -44.67 5.61 12.78
C VAL A 16 -43.78 4.46 12.31
N HIS A 17 -44.21 3.73 11.29
CA HIS A 17 -43.37 2.75 10.62
C HIS A 17 -42.15 3.46 10.02
N ALA A 18 -40.98 2.82 10.11
CA ALA A 18 -39.78 3.26 9.41
C ALA A 18 -40.05 3.42 7.91
N ALA A 19 -39.63 4.55 7.32
CA ALA A 19 -39.81 4.80 5.89
C ALA A 19 -38.76 4.05 5.06
N GLU A 20 -39.11 3.65 3.85
CA GLU A 20 -38.17 3.16 2.84
C GLU A 20 -38.19 4.08 1.63
N TYR A 21 -37.00 4.51 1.20
CA TYR A 21 -36.82 5.37 0.03
C TYR A 21 -36.02 4.66 -1.07
N PHE A 22 -36.42 4.84 -2.32
CA PHE A 22 -35.81 4.26 -3.50
C PHE A 22 -35.09 5.34 -4.33
N VAL A 23 -33.92 5.00 -4.85
CA VAL A 23 -33.11 5.88 -5.71
C VAL A 23 -32.74 5.15 -6.98
N SER A 24 -32.81 5.83 -8.13
CA SER A 24 -32.50 5.28 -9.46
C SER A 24 -31.85 6.33 -10.34
N PRO A 25 -30.89 6.00 -11.24
CA PRO A 25 -30.34 6.99 -12.16
C PRO A 25 -31.39 7.54 -13.13
N ASN A 26 -32.45 6.76 -13.36
CA ASN A 26 -33.59 7.11 -14.22
C ASN A 26 -34.79 7.66 -13.41
N GLY A 27 -34.61 7.96 -12.12
CA GLY A 27 -35.66 8.54 -11.27
C GLY A 27 -35.79 10.06 -11.46
N GLU A 28 -36.62 10.68 -10.61
CA GLU A 28 -36.80 12.14 -10.56
C GLU A 28 -36.86 12.60 -9.10
N ASP A 29 -36.12 13.64 -8.72
CA ASP A 29 -36.09 14.13 -7.32
C ASP A 29 -37.41 14.80 -6.87
N GLY A 30 -38.32 15.07 -7.80
CA GLY A 30 -39.69 15.51 -7.53
C GLY A 30 -40.63 14.39 -7.07
N ASN A 31 -40.26 13.13 -7.29
CA ASN A 31 -41.02 11.96 -6.84
C ASN A 31 -41.06 11.87 -5.31
N PRO A 32 -42.01 11.13 -4.72
CA PRO A 32 -42.01 10.86 -3.28
C PRO A 32 -40.86 9.95 -2.85
N GLY A 33 -40.31 9.14 -3.76
CA GLY A 33 -39.23 8.20 -3.48
C GLY A 33 -39.67 6.99 -2.66
N THR A 34 -40.96 6.82 -2.34
CA THR A 34 -41.46 5.77 -1.43
C THR A 34 -41.81 4.45 -2.14
N THR A 35 -41.70 4.39 -3.47
CA THR A 35 -41.94 3.19 -4.30
C THR A 35 -40.81 3.00 -5.31
N ARG A 36 -40.74 1.82 -5.94
CA ARG A 36 -39.72 1.53 -6.96
C ARG A 36 -40.02 2.22 -8.29
N GLU A 37 -41.29 2.52 -8.54
CA GLU A 37 -41.81 3.13 -9.77
C GLU A 37 -41.64 4.65 -9.77
N GLU A 38 -41.64 5.27 -8.60
CA GLU A 38 -41.41 6.71 -8.41
C GLU A 38 -40.19 6.96 -7.50
N PRO A 39 -38.97 6.51 -7.88
CA PRO A 39 -37.78 6.70 -7.08
C PRO A 39 -37.24 8.13 -7.21
N PHE A 40 -36.45 8.57 -6.23
CA PHE A 40 -35.60 9.75 -6.39
C PHE A 40 -34.54 9.52 -7.47
N GLN A 41 -34.02 10.60 -8.05
CA GLN A 41 -32.92 10.52 -9.00
C GLN A 41 -31.56 10.49 -8.29
N THR A 42 -31.40 11.33 -7.26
CA THR A 42 -30.09 11.57 -6.63
C THR A 42 -29.97 10.93 -5.26
N LEU A 43 -28.75 10.50 -4.91
CA LEU A 43 -28.43 10.04 -3.56
C LEU A 43 -28.52 11.18 -2.55
N LYS A 44 -28.19 12.40 -2.97
CA LYS A 44 -28.37 13.61 -2.17
C LYS A 44 -29.81 13.77 -1.70
N ARG A 45 -30.79 13.64 -2.59
CA ARG A 45 -32.21 13.81 -2.23
C ARG A 45 -32.66 12.79 -1.18
N ALA A 46 -32.26 11.53 -1.35
CA ALA A 46 -32.53 10.48 -0.37
C ALA A 46 -31.91 10.80 1.01
N ALA A 47 -30.68 11.31 1.04
CA ALA A 47 -30.02 11.70 2.30
C ALA A 47 -30.75 12.82 3.06
N GLU A 48 -31.36 13.78 2.36
CA GLU A 48 -32.07 14.91 2.96
C GLU A 48 -33.32 14.47 3.74
N VAL A 49 -34.02 13.44 3.26
CA VAL A 49 -35.27 12.93 3.86
C VAL A 49 -35.03 11.79 4.85
N PHE A 50 -33.89 11.11 4.77
CA PHE A 50 -33.54 9.99 5.64
C PHE A 50 -33.53 10.37 7.12
N ARG A 51 -34.18 9.54 7.95
CA ARG A 51 -34.17 9.65 9.41
C ARG A 51 -33.72 8.33 10.05
N ALA A 52 -33.36 8.38 11.32
CA ALA A 52 -32.88 7.21 12.04
C ALA A 52 -33.99 6.15 12.17
N GLY A 53 -33.72 4.95 11.67
CA GLY A 53 -34.66 3.85 11.56
C GLY A 53 -35.16 3.60 10.13
N ASP A 54 -34.95 4.54 9.21
CA ASP A 54 -35.38 4.43 7.81
C ASP A 54 -34.43 3.53 6.98
N ALA A 55 -34.87 3.18 5.77
CA ALA A 55 -34.08 2.49 4.76
C ALA A 55 -33.94 3.33 3.48
N ILE A 56 -32.76 3.28 2.85
CA ILE A 56 -32.52 3.68 1.46
C ILE A 56 -32.17 2.43 0.66
N THR A 57 -32.95 2.16 -0.39
CA THR A 57 -32.74 1.08 -1.35
C THR A 57 -32.34 1.67 -2.69
N ILE A 58 -31.07 1.49 -3.05
CA ILE A 58 -30.46 2.03 -4.27
C ILE A 58 -30.68 1.01 -5.39
N LEU A 59 -31.43 1.40 -6.43
CA LEU A 59 -31.69 0.56 -7.59
C LEU A 59 -30.41 0.43 -8.45
N PRO A 60 -30.30 -0.63 -9.28
CA PRO A 60 -29.14 -0.87 -10.13
C PRO A 60 -28.76 0.35 -10.98
N GLY A 61 -27.45 0.61 -11.10
CA GLY A 61 -26.91 1.71 -11.89
C GLY A 61 -25.61 2.30 -11.34
N VAL A 62 -25.05 3.23 -12.11
CA VAL A 62 -23.84 3.99 -11.75
C VAL A 62 -24.23 5.39 -11.29
N TYR A 63 -23.76 5.77 -10.10
CA TYR A 63 -24.04 7.04 -9.45
C TYR A 63 -22.73 7.80 -9.21
N HIS A 64 -22.58 8.96 -9.85
CA HIS A 64 -21.41 9.83 -9.65
C HIS A 64 -21.62 10.79 -8.46
N GLU A 65 -21.94 10.21 -7.30
CA GLU A 65 -22.27 10.94 -6.07
C GLU A 65 -21.84 10.13 -4.84
N GLY A 66 -21.62 10.82 -3.72
CA GLY A 66 -21.45 10.22 -2.39
C GLY A 66 -22.70 10.36 -1.54
N LEU A 67 -22.88 9.46 -0.57
CA LEU A 67 -24.00 9.48 0.37
C LEU A 67 -23.50 9.80 1.78
N GLU A 68 -23.78 11.01 2.28
CA GLU A 68 -23.20 11.49 3.54
C GLU A 68 -24.27 11.93 4.56
N PHE A 69 -24.22 11.31 5.75
CA PHE A 69 -25.04 11.64 6.91
C PHE A 69 -24.18 12.30 7.99
N ARG A 70 -24.33 13.61 8.15
CA ARG A 70 -23.56 14.42 9.12
C ARG A 70 -24.40 14.72 10.35
N GLU A 71 -23.72 14.72 11.50
CA GLU A 71 -24.34 14.80 12.83
C GLU A 71 -25.46 13.77 13.03
N PHE A 72 -25.28 12.56 12.50
CA PHE A 72 -26.27 11.49 12.57
C PHE A 72 -26.41 10.99 14.00
N VAL A 73 -27.66 10.92 14.46
CA VAL A 73 -28.05 10.35 15.75
C VAL A 73 -28.94 9.15 15.48
N GLY A 74 -28.41 7.95 15.72
CA GLY A 74 -29.14 6.70 15.50
C GLY A 74 -30.23 6.46 16.53
N SER A 75 -31.20 5.62 16.18
CA SER A 75 -32.29 5.15 17.04
C SER A 75 -32.04 3.69 17.45
N ASP A 76 -32.96 3.09 18.21
CA ASP A 76 -32.90 1.65 18.51
C ASP A 76 -33.32 0.79 17.32
N SER A 77 -34.02 1.39 16.34
CA SER A 77 -34.33 0.76 15.06
C SER A 77 -33.13 0.80 14.10
N LEU A 78 -33.02 -0.23 13.27
CA LEU A 78 -31.95 -0.33 12.27
C LEU A 78 -32.15 0.70 11.15
N SER A 79 -31.14 1.54 10.92
CA SER A 79 -31.07 2.44 9.76
C SER A 79 -30.30 1.74 8.63
N THR A 80 -30.84 1.68 7.42
CA THR A 80 -30.28 0.86 6.34
C THR A 80 -29.96 1.67 5.09
N VAL A 81 -28.79 1.42 4.50
CA VAL A 81 -28.44 1.81 3.12
C VAL A 81 -28.05 0.53 2.38
N ARG A 82 -28.80 0.17 1.34
CA ARG A 82 -28.56 -1.08 0.61
C ARG A 82 -28.69 -0.93 -0.89
N ALA A 83 -27.97 -1.76 -1.64
CA ALA A 83 -28.33 -2.03 -3.03
C ALA A 83 -29.60 -2.89 -3.07
N ALA A 84 -30.52 -2.60 -4.00
CA ALA A 84 -31.69 -3.45 -4.25
C ALA A 84 -31.28 -4.85 -4.72
N ILE A 85 -30.20 -4.92 -5.50
CA ILE A 85 -29.52 -6.15 -5.92
C ILE A 85 -28.03 -5.97 -5.59
N PRO A 86 -27.44 -6.79 -4.70
CA PRO A 86 -26.02 -6.67 -4.34
C PRO A 86 -25.10 -6.66 -5.56
N GLY A 87 -24.13 -5.74 -5.58
CA GLY A 87 -23.14 -5.59 -6.64
C GLY A 87 -23.57 -4.70 -7.81
N THR A 88 -24.82 -4.22 -7.85
CA THR A 88 -25.38 -3.50 -9.01
C THR A 88 -25.52 -1.99 -8.83
N ALA A 89 -25.44 -1.49 -7.59
CA ALA A 89 -25.41 -0.06 -7.28
C ALA A 89 -23.96 0.39 -7.11
N VAL A 90 -23.44 1.12 -8.09
CA VAL A 90 -22.03 1.56 -8.14
C VAL A 90 -21.93 3.04 -7.83
N LEU A 91 -21.36 3.39 -6.68
CA LEU A 91 -21.05 4.76 -6.31
C LEU A 91 -19.62 5.07 -6.81
N ARG A 92 -19.49 6.04 -7.72
CA ARG A 92 -18.23 6.42 -8.36
C ARG A 92 -17.83 7.85 -8.00
N GLY A 93 -16.68 8.00 -7.33
CA GLY A 93 -15.98 9.26 -7.16
C GLY A 93 -15.08 9.64 -8.35
N ASP A 94 -14.91 8.73 -9.31
CA ASP A 94 -14.08 8.88 -10.51
C ASP A 94 -14.90 8.89 -11.80
N VAL A 95 -14.29 9.44 -12.85
CA VAL A 95 -14.78 9.42 -14.23
C VAL A 95 -13.68 8.91 -15.15
N ASP A 96 -14.05 8.42 -16.33
CA ASP A 96 -13.08 7.88 -17.28
C ASP A 96 -12.15 8.99 -17.80
N ALA A 97 -10.86 8.70 -17.91
CA ALA A 97 -9.88 9.71 -18.30
C ALA A 97 -10.01 10.05 -19.80
N PRO A 98 -9.80 11.33 -20.19
CA PRO A 98 -9.65 11.68 -21.60
C PRO A 98 -8.45 10.96 -22.25
N PRO A 99 -8.44 10.81 -23.59
CA PRO A 99 -7.29 10.26 -24.31
C PRO A 99 -6.00 11.06 -24.06
N PHE A 100 -4.89 10.34 -23.91
CA PHE A 100 -3.57 10.93 -23.68
C PHE A 100 -2.71 10.95 -24.94
N ALA A 101 -1.92 12.00 -25.11
CA ALA A 101 -0.92 12.15 -26.18
C ALA A 101 0.52 12.12 -25.61
N PRO A 102 1.51 11.59 -26.34
CA PRO A 102 2.91 11.62 -25.92
C PRO A 102 3.41 13.04 -25.62
N PHE A 103 4.22 13.20 -24.58
CA PHE A 103 4.86 14.47 -24.25
C PHE A 103 6.26 14.56 -24.87
N ALA A 104 6.52 15.59 -25.68
CA ALA A 104 7.79 15.71 -26.41
C ALA A 104 9.03 15.78 -25.49
N GLY A 105 8.91 16.28 -24.26
CA GLY A 105 10.04 16.42 -23.33
C GLY A 105 10.46 15.14 -22.61
N SER A 106 9.71 14.04 -22.74
CA SER A 106 10.12 12.73 -22.19
C SER A 106 9.40 11.57 -22.90
N PRO A 107 10.11 10.48 -23.25
CA PRO A 107 9.49 9.30 -23.84
C PRO A 107 8.61 8.49 -22.87
N ARG A 108 8.59 8.85 -21.58
CA ARG A 108 7.86 8.14 -20.51
C ARG A 108 6.65 8.91 -19.98
N ILE A 109 6.36 10.07 -20.57
CA ILE A 109 5.28 10.96 -20.10
C ILE A 109 4.26 11.16 -21.22
N TRP A 110 3.00 11.16 -20.84
CA TRP A 110 1.88 11.51 -21.70
C TRP A 110 1.02 12.59 -21.04
N SER A 111 0.24 13.32 -21.84
CA SER A 111 -0.61 14.40 -21.33
C SER A 111 -1.97 14.48 -22.02
N CYS A 112 -2.96 15.03 -21.31
CA CYS A 112 -4.27 15.38 -21.84
C CYS A 112 -4.72 16.75 -21.30
N ALA A 113 -5.70 17.36 -21.96
CA ALA A 113 -6.37 18.54 -21.44
C ALA A 113 -7.35 18.12 -20.33
N LEU A 114 -7.38 18.88 -19.24
CA LEU A 114 -8.27 18.64 -18.12
C LEU A 114 -8.49 19.95 -17.36
N GLU A 115 -9.74 20.38 -17.21
CA GLU A 115 -10.10 21.69 -16.66
C GLU A 115 -9.86 21.85 -15.15
N GLN A 116 -9.97 20.73 -14.42
CA GLN A 116 -9.93 20.72 -12.96
C GLN A 116 -8.81 19.82 -12.46
N LEU A 117 -8.15 20.27 -11.38
CA LEU A 117 -7.16 19.47 -10.66
C LEU A 117 -7.81 18.15 -10.18
N PRO A 118 -7.28 16.97 -10.57
CA PRO A 118 -7.76 15.69 -10.06
C PRO A 118 -7.64 15.58 -8.54
N GLU A 119 -8.57 14.88 -7.90
CA GLU A 119 -8.39 14.39 -6.53
C GLU A 119 -7.45 13.17 -6.49
N ALA A 120 -7.44 12.36 -7.55
CA ALA A 120 -6.49 11.27 -7.81
C ALA A 120 -6.54 10.84 -9.28
N VAL A 121 -5.52 10.09 -9.72
CA VAL A 121 -5.47 9.41 -11.01
C VAL A 121 -5.29 7.92 -10.73
N ASN A 122 -6.15 7.09 -11.33
CA ASN A 122 -6.21 5.66 -11.06
C ASN A 122 -5.95 4.88 -12.35
N GLU A 123 -5.17 3.80 -12.25
CA GLU A 123 -4.99 2.78 -13.29
C GLU A 123 -5.82 1.55 -12.88
N ARG A 124 -7.03 1.43 -13.42
CA ARG A 124 -8.04 0.45 -12.98
C ARG A 124 -7.63 -0.98 -13.27
N ASP A 125 -7.03 -1.22 -14.43
CA ASP A 125 -6.59 -2.54 -14.90
C ASP A 125 -5.48 -3.17 -14.04
N THR A 126 -4.72 -2.35 -13.30
CA THR A 126 -3.68 -2.86 -12.39
C THR A 126 -3.91 -2.51 -10.92
N LEU A 127 -5.05 -1.88 -10.61
CA LEU A 127 -5.45 -1.45 -9.27
C LEU A 127 -4.45 -0.51 -8.60
N GLU A 128 -3.87 0.42 -9.37
CA GLU A 128 -2.81 1.32 -8.89
C GLU A 128 -3.28 2.79 -8.87
N ILE A 129 -3.17 3.45 -7.72
CA ILE A 129 -3.43 4.89 -7.58
C ILE A 129 -2.11 5.63 -7.72
N TYR A 130 -2.02 6.51 -8.72
CA TYR A 130 -0.78 7.22 -9.03
C TYR A 130 -0.43 8.26 -7.96
N ALA A 131 0.86 8.39 -7.70
CA ALA A 131 1.39 9.38 -6.78
C ALA A 131 1.50 10.75 -7.46
N ARG A 132 0.92 11.78 -6.84
CA ARG A 132 1.13 13.16 -7.25
C ARG A 132 2.58 13.56 -7.04
N VAL A 133 3.18 14.21 -8.04
CA VAL A 133 4.50 14.85 -7.94
C VAL A 133 4.39 16.37 -8.12
N PRO A 134 5.33 17.15 -7.58
CA PRO A 134 5.22 18.61 -7.57
C PRO A 134 5.65 19.28 -8.89
N SER A 135 6.30 18.56 -9.80
CA SER A 135 6.78 19.11 -11.07
C SER A 135 6.87 18.04 -12.16
N LEU A 136 6.89 18.49 -13.41
CA LEU A 136 7.07 17.62 -14.58
C LEU A 136 8.45 16.93 -14.59
N ALA A 137 9.48 17.62 -14.11
CA ALA A 137 10.83 17.05 -13.99
C ALA A 137 10.87 15.86 -13.02
N GLU A 138 10.12 15.89 -11.92
CA GLU A 138 10.03 14.76 -11.00
C GLU A 138 9.19 13.60 -11.53
N LEU A 139 8.21 13.89 -12.41
CA LEU A 139 7.34 12.87 -12.99
C LEU A 139 8.12 11.83 -13.80
N ASP A 140 9.16 12.27 -14.50
CA ASP A 140 9.99 11.39 -15.34
C ASP A 140 10.67 10.26 -14.55
N PHE A 141 10.93 10.48 -13.25
CA PHE A 141 11.53 9.50 -12.34
C PHE A 141 10.50 8.72 -11.52
N ARG A 142 9.20 8.93 -11.76
CA ARG A 142 8.11 8.40 -10.92
C ARG A 142 7.08 7.63 -11.74
N PRO A 143 7.35 6.34 -12.07
CA PRO A 143 6.31 5.45 -12.55
C PRO A 143 5.13 5.39 -11.59
N ALA A 144 3.93 5.15 -12.12
CA ALA A 144 2.66 5.35 -11.43
C ALA A 144 2.60 6.73 -10.77
N GLY A 145 2.88 7.77 -11.54
CA GLY A 145 2.94 9.16 -11.10
C GLY A 145 2.09 10.10 -11.95
N TRP A 146 1.71 11.24 -11.40
CA TRP A 146 1.03 12.30 -12.15
C TRP A 146 1.42 13.70 -11.69
N PHE A 147 1.37 14.65 -12.63
CA PHE A 147 1.55 16.08 -12.39
C PHE A 147 0.42 16.84 -13.11
N TYR A 148 -0.09 17.90 -12.50
CA TYR A 148 -1.10 18.75 -13.11
C TYR A 148 -0.58 20.19 -13.17
N CYS A 149 -0.63 20.78 -14.36
CA CYS A 149 -0.25 22.15 -14.60
C CYS A 149 -1.51 23.01 -14.64
N GLU A 150 -1.70 23.84 -13.61
CA GLU A 150 -2.86 24.72 -13.48
C GLU A 150 -2.93 25.75 -14.62
N ASP A 151 -1.79 26.36 -14.97
CA ASP A 151 -1.72 27.41 -15.98
C ASP A 151 -2.13 26.92 -17.38
N SER A 152 -1.78 25.67 -17.71
CA SER A 152 -2.13 25.08 -19.01
C SER A 152 -3.38 24.20 -18.97
N LYS A 153 -3.95 23.96 -17.78
CA LYS A 153 -5.07 23.01 -17.59
C LYS A 153 -4.78 21.65 -18.21
N ARG A 154 -3.60 21.10 -17.92
CA ARG A 154 -3.12 19.82 -18.44
C ARG A 154 -2.71 18.86 -17.35
N LEU A 155 -3.16 17.62 -17.50
CA LEU A 155 -2.72 16.49 -16.71
C LEU A 155 -1.58 15.76 -17.45
N TYR A 156 -0.52 15.43 -16.74
CA TYR A 156 0.61 14.62 -17.19
C TYR A 156 0.70 13.35 -16.37
N VAL A 157 0.97 12.22 -17.02
CA VAL A 157 1.05 10.89 -16.38
C VAL A 157 2.29 10.14 -16.81
N HIS A 158 2.80 9.30 -15.89
CA HIS A 158 3.81 8.29 -16.13
C HIS A 158 3.25 6.97 -15.60
N THR A 159 2.93 6.06 -16.51
CA THR A 159 2.20 4.81 -16.22
C THR A 159 2.99 3.87 -15.32
N SER A 160 2.31 2.86 -14.75
CA SER A 160 2.93 1.97 -13.76
C SER A 160 4.06 1.10 -14.32
N ASP A 161 4.10 0.92 -15.64
CA ASP A 161 5.13 0.18 -16.36
C ASP A 161 5.90 1.03 -17.40
N ALA A 162 5.72 2.35 -17.36
CA ALA A 162 6.32 3.34 -18.25
C ALA A 162 6.00 3.16 -19.75
N LEU A 163 4.89 2.51 -20.10
CA LEU A 163 4.40 2.34 -21.46
C LEU A 163 3.14 3.18 -21.74
N SER A 164 2.67 3.18 -22.99
CA SER A 164 1.56 4.03 -23.43
C SER A 164 0.29 3.85 -22.57
N PRO A 165 -0.34 4.94 -22.08
CA PRO A 165 -1.63 4.91 -21.40
C PRO A 165 -2.75 4.24 -22.20
N ALA A 166 -2.64 4.18 -23.54
CA ALA A 166 -3.62 3.51 -24.39
C ALA A 166 -3.76 2.00 -24.11
N ARG A 167 -2.78 1.40 -23.42
CA ARG A 167 -2.82 0.01 -22.97
C ARG A 167 -3.48 -0.19 -21.60
N HIS A 168 -3.80 0.92 -20.92
CA HIS A 168 -4.31 0.94 -19.56
C HIS A 168 -5.71 1.56 -19.52
N TYR A 169 -6.47 1.25 -18.47
CA TYR A 169 -7.75 1.89 -18.22
C TYR A 169 -7.60 2.93 -17.12
N LEU A 170 -7.34 4.18 -17.53
CA LEU A 170 -7.14 5.28 -16.60
C LEU A 170 -8.46 6.00 -16.25
N THR A 171 -8.63 6.34 -14.98
CA THR A 171 -9.74 7.18 -14.49
C THR A 171 -9.24 8.32 -13.60
N ILE A 172 -10.07 9.34 -13.47
CA ILE A 172 -9.79 10.58 -12.75
C ILE A 172 -10.80 10.71 -11.63
N SER A 173 -10.34 10.68 -10.38
CA SER A 173 -11.17 11.00 -9.22
C SER A 173 -11.51 12.49 -9.24
N ALA A 174 -12.80 12.81 -9.37
CA ALA A 174 -13.33 14.16 -9.45
C ALA A 174 -14.04 14.60 -8.16
N LEU A 175 -14.45 13.64 -7.32
CA LEU A 175 -15.21 13.94 -6.10
C LEU A 175 -14.34 13.83 -4.84
N ARG A 176 -14.34 14.91 -4.06
CA ARG A 176 -13.71 14.97 -2.72
C ARG A 176 -14.69 14.61 -1.60
N SER A 177 -15.55 13.62 -1.83
CA SER A 177 -16.55 13.12 -0.88
C SER A 177 -16.19 11.71 -0.41
N PHE A 178 -16.99 11.15 0.48
CA PHE A 178 -16.99 9.71 0.77
C PHE A 178 -17.97 8.99 -0.14
N GLY A 179 -17.79 7.69 -0.34
CA GLY A 179 -18.84 6.88 -0.96
C GLY A 179 -20.07 6.80 -0.05
N VAL A 180 -19.88 6.34 1.18
CA VAL A 180 -20.88 6.38 2.25
C VAL A 180 -20.24 6.91 3.54
N LEU A 181 -20.82 7.94 4.15
CA LEU A 181 -20.39 8.52 5.43
C LEU A 181 -21.52 8.50 6.45
N PHE A 182 -21.26 7.92 7.63
CA PHE A 182 -22.02 8.20 8.84
C PHE A 182 -21.12 8.89 9.87
N HIS A 183 -21.48 10.12 10.22
CA HIS A 183 -20.71 10.98 11.10
C HIS A 183 -21.56 11.48 12.26
N GLY A 184 -21.18 11.13 13.50
CA GLY A 184 -21.81 11.68 14.71
C GLY A 184 -21.49 10.83 15.93
N SER A 185 -21.48 11.43 17.12
CA SER A 185 -21.27 10.71 18.38
C SER A 185 -22.43 9.78 18.77
N GLY A 186 -23.59 9.98 18.14
CA GLY A 186 -24.80 9.18 18.35
C GLY A 186 -25.01 8.07 17.31
N VAL A 187 -24.04 7.79 16.44
CA VAL A 187 -24.19 6.76 15.39
C VAL A 187 -24.34 5.38 16.05
N LYS A 188 -25.49 4.75 15.86
CA LYS A 188 -25.78 3.39 16.30
C LYS A 188 -26.76 2.69 15.35
N ASN A 189 -26.73 1.36 15.33
CA ASN A 189 -27.67 0.52 14.59
C ASN A 189 -27.78 0.91 13.10
N VAL A 190 -26.65 0.90 12.40
CA VAL A 190 -26.56 1.21 10.96
C VAL A 190 -26.14 -0.02 10.17
N LEU A 191 -26.80 -0.28 9.05
CA LEU A 191 -26.41 -1.29 8.05
C LEU A 191 -26.07 -0.62 6.72
N VAL A 192 -24.89 -0.92 6.18
CA VAL A 192 -24.51 -0.61 4.78
C VAL A 192 -24.29 -1.93 4.04
N GLU A 193 -25.03 -2.17 2.96
CA GLU A 193 -25.12 -3.49 2.33
C GLU A 193 -25.06 -3.48 0.80
N GLY A 194 -24.26 -4.39 0.22
CA GLY A 194 -24.37 -4.77 -1.19
C GLY A 194 -23.88 -3.75 -2.22
N LEU A 195 -23.22 -2.67 -1.79
CA LEU A 195 -22.77 -1.58 -2.67
C LEU A 195 -21.43 -1.88 -3.34
N VAL A 196 -21.21 -1.30 -4.52
CA VAL A 196 -19.87 -1.14 -5.10
C VAL A 196 -19.46 0.32 -4.96
N VAL A 197 -18.26 0.60 -4.45
CA VAL A 197 -17.81 1.96 -4.13
C VAL A 197 -16.37 2.18 -4.61
N THR A 198 -16.16 3.15 -5.50
CA THR A 198 -14.84 3.36 -6.11
C THR A 198 -14.53 4.82 -6.41
N GLY A 199 -13.24 5.15 -6.50
CA GLY A 199 -12.78 6.44 -7.00
C GLY A 199 -12.86 7.62 -6.02
N PHE A 200 -13.23 7.42 -4.76
CA PHE A 200 -13.29 8.51 -3.76
C PHE A 200 -11.91 8.74 -3.12
N ASN A 201 -11.28 9.89 -3.39
CA ASN A 201 -9.95 10.20 -2.85
C ASN A 201 -9.78 11.70 -2.57
N ALA A 202 -8.58 12.10 -2.14
CA ALA A 202 -8.21 13.50 -1.97
C ALA A 202 -6.76 13.75 -2.41
N ASN A 203 -6.51 14.80 -3.18
CA ASN A 203 -5.18 15.19 -3.68
C ASN A 203 -4.30 15.88 -2.64
N SER A 204 -4.87 16.21 -1.48
CA SER A 204 -4.19 16.80 -0.33
C SER A 204 -4.90 16.41 0.97
N PRO A 205 -4.24 16.57 2.14
CA PRO A 205 -4.81 16.17 3.42
C PRO A 205 -6.19 16.80 3.69
N SER A 206 -7.24 15.97 3.70
CA SER A 206 -8.64 16.43 3.78
C SER A 206 -9.15 16.77 5.19
N GLY A 207 -8.35 16.56 6.24
CA GLY A 207 -8.78 16.75 7.63
C GLY A 207 -9.74 15.68 8.15
N ALA A 208 -10.56 16.03 9.13
CA ALA A 208 -11.63 15.19 9.67
C ALA A 208 -12.99 15.60 9.08
N PRO A 209 -13.95 14.68 8.92
CA PRO A 209 -13.79 13.23 9.06
C PRO A 209 -12.87 12.64 7.99
N GLY A 210 -12.38 11.42 8.21
CA GLY A 210 -11.62 10.64 7.22
C GLY A 210 -10.10 10.57 7.45
N SER A 211 -9.59 11.16 8.54
CA SER A 211 -8.16 11.11 8.90
C SER A 211 -7.22 11.58 7.78
N ASN A 212 -7.57 12.68 7.11
CA ASN A 212 -6.87 13.27 5.94
C ASN A 212 -7.05 12.57 4.59
N THR A 213 -7.94 11.57 4.48
CA THR A 213 -8.31 10.96 3.21
C THR A 213 -9.84 10.86 3.06
N LYS A 214 -10.30 10.33 1.92
CA LYS A 214 -11.68 9.91 1.67
C LYS A 214 -11.75 8.40 1.52
N TRP A 215 -12.86 7.83 1.95
CA TRP A 215 -13.05 6.38 2.05
C TRP A 215 -14.26 5.95 1.24
N GLY A 216 -14.26 4.69 0.81
CA GLY A 216 -15.45 4.07 0.24
C GLY A 216 -16.60 4.08 1.27
N VAL A 217 -16.38 3.49 2.45
CA VAL A 217 -17.33 3.55 3.56
C VAL A 217 -16.62 4.03 4.83
N TYR A 218 -17.15 5.08 5.46
CA TYR A 218 -16.61 5.65 6.70
C TYR A 218 -17.70 5.86 7.75
N ILE A 219 -17.57 5.17 8.89
CA ILE A 219 -18.49 5.29 10.02
C ILE A 219 -17.67 5.70 11.25
N CYS A 220 -17.95 6.87 11.81
CA CYS A 220 -17.01 7.54 12.70
C CYS A 220 -17.63 8.11 13.98
N TYR A 221 -16.75 8.46 14.92
CA TYR A 221 -17.06 9.01 16.26
C TYR A 221 -17.73 8.02 17.23
N ALA A 222 -17.11 6.85 17.41
CA ALA A 222 -17.52 5.80 18.37
C ALA A 222 -18.88 5.13 18.03
N PRO A 223 -19.01 4.58 16.80
CA PRO A 223 -20.23 3.91 16.38
C PRO A 223 -20.53 2.67 17.22
N LYS A 224 -21.82 2.33 17.35
CA LYS A 224 -22.26 1.16 18.11
C LYS A 224 -23.15 0.25 17.26
N ASN A 225 -22.88 -1.05 17.28
CA ASN A 225 -23.72 -2.04 16.60
C ASN A 225 -23.99 -1.70 15.13
N CYS A 226 -22.95 -1.29 14.39
CA CYS A 226 -23.04 -0.98 12.96
C CYS A 226 -22.39 -2.08 12.13
N THR A 227 -23.00 -2.41 10.99
CA THR A 227 -22.56 -3.47 10.09
C THR A 227 -22.32 -2.92 8.69
N VAL A 228 -21.17 -3.27 8.10
CA VAL A 228 -20.90 -3.09 6.67
C VAL A 228 -20.76 -4.50 6.08
N ARG A 229 -21.62 -4.85 5.12
CA ARG A 229 -21.61 -6.20 4.53
C ARG A 229 -21.80 -6.26 3.03
N ASP A 230 -21.21 -7.27 2.41
CA ASP A 230 -21.33 -7.53 0.96
C ASP A 230 -20.95 -6.31 0.10
N VAL A 231 -20.09 -5.43 0.63
CA VAL A 231 -19.62 -4.22 -0.06
C VAL A 231 -18.31 -4.52 -0.80
N THR A 232 -18.22 -4.05 -2.03
CA THR A 232 -16.97 -4.03 -2.80
C THR A 232 -16.42 -2.60 -2.85
N ALA A 233 -15.24 -2.37 -2.29
CA ALA A 233 -14.62 -1.05 -2.20
C ALA A 233 -13.22 -1.05 -2.83
N PHE A 234 -12.99 -0.30 -3.91
CA PHE A 234 -11.69 -0.30 -4.59
C PHE A 234 -11.27 1.06 -5.14
N LEU A 235 -9.96 1.29 -5.24
CA LEU A 235 -9.38 2.54 -5.74
C LEU A 235 -9.89 3.81 -5.04
N ASN A 236 -10.28 3.68 -3.77
CA ASN A 236 -10.56 4.82 -2.89
C ASN A 236 -9.29 5.19 -2.10
N GLY A 237 -9.31 6.35 -1.43
CA GLY A 237 -8.27 6.72 -0.47
C GLY A 237 -8.17 5.74 0.72
N GLY A 238 -9.25 5.02 1.02
CA GLY A 238 -9.32 3.85 1.88
C GLY A 238 -10.62 3.09 1.63
N GLY A 239 -10.68 1.77 1.86
CA GLY A 239 -11.88 0.98 1.53
C GLY A 239 -13.02 1.18 2.53
N VAL A 240 -12.99 0.42 3.63
CA VAL A 240 -13.99 0.46 4.72
C VAL A 240 -13.31 0.86 6.03
N CYS A 241 -13.91 1.78 6.79
CA CYS A 241 -13.36 2.17 8.08
C CYS A 241 -14.40 2.51 9.16
N PHE A 242 -14.11 1.99 10.37
CA PHE A 242 -14.68 2.43 11.63
C PHE A 242 -13.65 3.25 12.42
N THR A 243 -14.07 4.35 13.06
CA THR A 243 -13.17 5.12 13.94
C THR A 243 -13.82 5.66 15.22
N GLY A 244 -12.99 5.83 16.25
CA GLY A 244 -13.42 6.19 17.59
C GLY A 244 -13.67 4.93 18.42
N LYS A 245 -13.99 5.13 19.71
CA LYS A 245 -14.20 4.04 20.68
C LYS A 245 -15.54 3.30 20.45
N GLY A 246 -15.67 2.64 19.31
CA GLY A 246 -16.85 1.90 18.92
C GLY A 246 -17.01 0.58 19.69
N ILE A 247 -18.21 0.00 19.63
CA ILE A 247 -18.55 -1.28 20.27
C ILE A 247 -19.47 -2.07 19.34
N GLY A 248 -19.20 -3.37 19.17
CA GLY A 248 -20.06 -4.31 18.45
C GLY A 248 -20.18 -4.07 16.96
N ASN A 249 -19.25 -3.33 16.33
CA ASN A 249 -19.33 -3.08 14.88
C ASN A 249 -18.72 -4.23 14.08
N VAL A 250 -19.32 -4.54 12.92
CA VAL A 250 -18.97 -5.69 12.09
C VAL A 250 -18.66 -5.26 10.66
N VAL A 251 -17.59 -5.79 10.09
CA VAL A 251 -17.36 -5.82 8.64
C VAL A 251 -17.42 -7.27 8.20
N GLU A 252 -18.34 -7.62 7.30
CA GLU A 252 -18.52 -9.01 6.88
C GLU A 252 -18.68 -9.17 5.37
N ASN A 253 -18.14 -10.24 4.79
CA ASN A 253 -18.28 -10.57 3.36
C ASN A 253 -17.88 -9.43 2.40
N CYS A 254 -17.03 -8.50 2.84
CA CYS A 254 -16.62 -7.36 2.03
C CYS A 254 -15.38 -7.68 1.19
N ARG A 255 -15.29 -7.06 0.02
CA ARG A 255 -14.11 -7.10 -0.85
C ARG A 255 -13.49 -5.72 -0.89
N ALA A 256 -12.22 -5.60 -0.57
CA ALA A 256 -11.53 -4.31 -0.63
C ALA A 256 -10.11 -4.44 -1.19
N TYR A 257 -9.84 -3.76 -2.30
CA TYR A 257 -8.57 -3.89 -3.02
C TYR A 257 -8.13 -2.60 -3.71
N GLY A 258 -6.82 -2.44 -3.92
CA GLY A 258 -6.26 -1.26 -4.59
C GLY A 258 -6.48 0.07 -3.85
N ASN A 259 -7.03 0.08 -2.64
CA ASN A 259 -7.30 1.33 -1.91
C ASN A 259 -6.00 1.90 -1.33
N PHE A 260 -5.75 3.19 -1.56
CA PHE A 260 -4.53 3.85 -1.11
C PHE A 260 -4.69 5.38 -1.09
N SER A 261 -4.10 6.01 -0.07
CA SER A 261 -3.94 7.45 -0.03
C SER A 261 -2.53 7.83 0.42
N PRO A 262 -1.85 8.75 -0.30
CA PRO A 262 -0.58 9.30 0.17
C PRO A 262 -0.77 10.19 1.41
N ASN A 263 -1.99 10.67 1.66
CA ASN A 263 -2.30 11.61 2.74
C ASN A 263 -2.57 10.93 4.09
N TYR A 264 -2.69 9.59 4.12
CA TYR A 264 -2.95 8.84 5.34
C TYR A 264 -2.08 7.59 5.47
N ALA A 265 -0.99 7.71 6.24
CA ALA A 265 0.02 6.65 6.40
C ALA A 265 -0.48 5.35 7.03
N SER A 266 -1.63 5.38 7.74
CA SER A 266 -2.25 4.21 8.38
C SER A 266 -3.45 3.65 7.62
N GLY A 267 -3.74 4.18 6.43
CA GLY A 267 -4.86 3.73 5.59
C GLY A 267 -4.66 2.34 4.99
N GLY A 268 -5.65 1.90 4.22
CA GLY A 268 -5.64 0.61 3.55
C GLY A 268 -7.03 0.17 3.12
N ASN A 269 -7.19 -1.14 2.93
CA ASN A 269 -8.43 -1.72 2.45
C ASN A 269 -9.53 -1.73 3.54
N ILE A 270 -9.32 -2.39 4.69
CA ILE A 270 -10.30 -2.42 5.79
C ILE A 270 -9.62 -2.05 7.09
N ILE A 271 -9.97 -0.89 7.67
CA ILE A 271 -9.26 -0.31 8.81
C ILE A 271 -10.22 0.03 9.95
N VAL A 272 -9.96 -0.51 11.14
CA VAL A 272 -10.66 -0.15 12.37
C VAL A 272 -9.71 0.62 13.30
N LEU A 273 -10.02 1.89 13.53
CA LEU A 273 -9.23 2.82 14.35
C LEU A 273 -9.78 2.90 15.78
N THR A 274 -9.31 2.00 16.65
CA THR A 274 -9.28 2.02 18.15
C THR A 274 -10.52 2.45 18.94
N PRO A 275 -10.79 1.69 20.00
CA PRO A 275 -11.13 0.27 19.97
C PRO A 275 -12.52 0.08 19.35
N ASN A 276 -12.74 -1.11 18.77
CA ASN A 276 -14.07 -1.60 18.42
C ASN A 276 -14.32 -2.85 19.27
N GLU A 277 -14.59 -2.64 20.57
CA GLU A 277 -14.79 -3.74 21.51
C GLU A 277 -15.93 -4.63 21.03
N ASP A 278 -15.83 -5.95 21.23
CA ASP A 278 -16.83 -6.93 20.77
C ASP A 278 -17.10 -6.90 19.25
N GLY A 279 -16.18 -6.33 18.48
CA GLY A 279 -16.28 -6.20 17.03
C GLY A 279 -15.68 -7.35 16.24
N ALA A 280 -16.08 -7.48 14.98
CA ALA A 280 -15.57 -8.50 14.08
C ALA A 280 -15.25 -7.97 12.68
N ILE A 281 -14.19 -8.51 12.07
CA ILE A 281 -14.00 -8.46 10.63
C ILE A 281 -13.98 -9.90 10.16
N ARG A 282 -14.92 -10.29 9.30
CA ARG A 282 -15.10 -11.70 8.92
C ARG A 282 -15.38 -11.92 7.45
N ASN A 283 -14.88 -13.03 6.91
CA ASN A 283 -15.09 -13.47 5.53
C ASN A 283 -14.78 -12.39 4.48
N CYS A 284 -13.83 -11.51 4.78
CA CYS A 284 -13.45 -10.42 3.88
C CYS A 284 -12.27 -10.81 3.01
N LEU A 285 -12.26 -10.31 1.77
CA LEU A 285 -11.16 -10.44 0.82
C LEU A 285 -10.42 -9.11 0.67
N SER A 286 -9.09 -9.13 0.82
CA SER A 286 -8.27 -7.92 0.73
C SER A 286 -6.96 -8.11 -0.03
N PHE A 287 -6.68 -7.27 -1.02
CA PHE A 287 -5.41 -7.36 -1.76
C PHE A 287 -4.98 -6.06 -2.43
N ASP A 288 -3.73 -6.05 -2.93
CA ASP A 288 -3.12 -4.99 -3.74
C ASP A 288 -3.23 -3.56 -3.16
N SER A 289 -3.40 -3.41 -1.84
CA SER A 289 -3.33 -2.09 -1.20
C SER A 289 -1.89 -1.57 -1.17
N GLY A 290 -1.72 -0.29 -1.54
CA GLY A 290 -0.45 0.43 -1.39
C GLY A 290 -0.02 0.62 0.08
N LYS A 291 -0.83 0.20 1.06
CA LYS A 291 -0.53 0.16 2.50
C LYS A 291 -0.97 -1.17 3.13
N MET A 292 -2.01 -1.14 3.94
CA MET A 292 -2.46 -2.26 4.78
C MET A 292 -3.64 -2.97 4.10
N GLY A 293 -3.74 -4.28 4.26
CA GLY A 293 -4.93 -5.04 3.93
C GLY A 293 -6.03 -4.79 4.97
N ILE A 294 -6.03 -5.61 6.02
CA ILE A 294 -7.02 -5.56 7.11
C ILE A 294 -6.31 -5.24 8.44
N ARG A 295 -6.81 -4.23 9.18
CA ARG A 295 -6.09 -3.70 10.35
C ARG A 295 -6.97 -3.17 11.47
N TYR A 296 -6.64 -3.55 12.71
CA TYR A 296 -6.98 -2.81 13.93
C TYR A 296 -5.79 -1.93 14.34
N TYR A 297 -5.97 -0.60 14.39
CA TYR A 297 -4.85 0.33 14.57
C TYR A 297 -5.10 1.50 15.54
N GLY A 298 -4.27 1.56 16.60
CA GLY A 298 -4.07 2.66 17.55
C GLY A 298 -4.66 2.39 18.95
N GLY A 299 -4.60 3.38 19.85
CA GLY A 299 -5.37 3.41 21.11
C GLY A 299 -5.01 2.34 22.15
N GLN A 300 -5.89 2.19 23.15
CA GLN A 300 -5.83 1.10 24.15
C GLN A 300 -6.23 -0.25 23.49
N PRO A 301 -5.75 -1.40 24.00
CA PRO A 301 -6.12 -2.70 23.47
C PRO A 301 -7.64 -2.92 23.48
N ALA A 302 -8.21 -3.18 22.31
CA ALA A 302 -9.63 -3.48 22.16
C ALA A 302 -9.90 -4.92 22.64
N GLN A 303 -10.97 -5.11 23.41
CA GLN A 303 -11.36 -6.42 23.94
C GLN A 303 -12.27 -7.17 22.96
N ASN A 304 -12.16 -8.50 22.98
CA ASN A 304 -13.04 -9.43 22.27
C ASN A 304 -13.15 -9.21 20.75
N CYS A 305 -12.14 -8.57 20.13
CA CYS A 305 -12.13 -8.36 18.69
C CYS A 305 -11.74 -9.63 17.93
N ILE A 306 -12.43 -9.88 16.81
CA ILE A 306 -12.28 -11.10 16.00
C ILE A 306 -11.83 -10.78 14.57
N TYR A 307 -10.85 -11.54 14.09
CA TYR A 307 -10.69 -11.85 12.66
C TYR A 307 -11.16 -13.29 12.41
N GLU A 308 -12.04 -13.50 11.45
CA GLU A 308 -12.57 -14.83 11.13
C GLU A 308 -12.73 -15.03 9.62
N GLY A 309 -12.17 -16.10 9.04
CA GLY A 309 -12.43 -16.41 7.62
C GLY A 309 -11.86 -15.40 6.60
N ASN A 310 -11.01 -14.45 7.02
CA ASN A 310 -10.50 -13.41 6.14
C ASN A 310 -9.34 -13.91 5.28
N ILE A 311 -9.28 -13.42 4.04
CA ILE A 311 -8.20 -13.69 3.10
C ILE A 311 -7.55 -12.36 2.72
N SER A 312 -6.26 -12.21 2.99
CA SER A 312 -5.54 -10.95 2.74
C SER A 312 -4.14 -11.21 2.18
N PHE A 313 -3.78 -10.65 1.02
CA PHE A 313 -2.49 -10.91 0.35
C PHE A 313 -2.02 -9.75 -0.54
N ASP A 314 -0.74 -9.77 -0.93
CA ASP A 314 -0.12 -8.78 -1.83
C ASP A 314 -0.28 -7.30 -1.38
N ASN A 315 -0.55 -7.04 -0.11
CA ASN A 315 -0.58 -5.69 0.45
C ASN A 315 0.84 -5.22 0.80
N ALA A 316 1.14 -3.93 0.54
CA ALA A 316 2.51 -3.43 0.62
C ALA A 316 3.13 -3.46 2.03
N SER A 317 2.33 -3.21 3.08
CA SER A 317 2.81 -3.03 4.47
C SER A 317 2.35 -4.11 5.46
N GLY A 318 1.37 -4.94 5.09
CA GLY A 318 0.87 -6.02 5.94
C GLY A 318 -0.54 -6.47 5.58
N ASP A 319 -0.82 -7.77 5.75
CA ASP A 319 -2.07 -8.39 5.33
C ASP A 319 -3.13 -8.36 6.43
N LEU A 320 -2.83 -8.92 7.61
CA LEU A 320 -3.69 -8.94 8.78
C LEU A 320 -2.92 -8.42 10.00
N TRP A 321 -3.28 -7.25 10.52
CA TRP A 321 -2.49 -6.64 11.59
C TRP A 321 -3.34 -6.03 12.71
N MET A 322 -3.29 -6.63 13.91
CA MET A 322 -3.71 -5.98 15.16
C MET A 322 -2.48 -5.35 15.83
N LYS A 323 -2.40 -4.01 15.88
CA LYS A 323 -1.20 -3.34 16.42
C LYS A 323 -1.04 -3.51 17.94
N TYR A 324 -2.15 -3.49 18.68
CA TYR A 324 -2.19 -3.64 20.13
C TYR A 324 -3.29 -4.63 20.56
N PRO A 325 -3.11 -5.93 20.31
CA PRO A 325 -4.09 -6.93 20.69
C PRO A 325 -4.17 -7.07 22.23
N SER A 326 -5.38 -7.31 22.76
CA SER A 326 -5.58 -7.73 24.16
C SER A 326 -5.55 -9.25 24.29
N ASP A 327 -5.57 -9.77 25.53
CA ASP A 327 -5.63 -11.22 25.81
C ASP A 327 -6.87 -11.92 25.23
N THR A 328 -7.92 -11.18 24.90
CA THR A 328 -9.19 -11.69 24.37
C THR A 328 -9.32 -11.63 22.86
N THR A 329 -8.36 -11.01 22.16
CA THR A 329 -8.40 -10.90 20.69
C THR A 329 -8.04 -12.20 19.98
N VAL A 330 -8.77 -12.54 18.91
CA VAL A 330 -8.62 -13.82 18.19
C VAL A 330 -8.56 -13.59 16.68
N ALA A 331 -7.65 -14.27 16.01
CA ALA A 331 -7.69 -14.53 14.58
C ALA A 331 -7.88 -16.03 14.34
N ARG A 332 -8.92 -16.39 13.58
CA ARG A 332 -9.22 -17.78 13.26
C ARG A 332 -9.64 -17.99 11.81
N TYR A 333 -9.31 -19.14 11.24
CA TYR A 333 -9.70 -19.50 9.86
C TYR A 333 -9.25 -18.47 8.82
N CYS A 334 -8.17 -17.73 9.09
CA CYS A 334 -7.69 -16.66 8.23
C CYS A 334 -6.52 -17.12 7.35
N VAL A 335 -6.43 -16.54 6.16
CA VAL A 335 -5.30 -16.70 5.26
C VAL A 335 -4.63 -15.34 5.05
N ALA A 336 -3.36 -15.24 5.44
CA ALA A 336 -2.51 -14.11 5.13
C ALA A 336 -1.43 -14.54 4.12
N GLY A 337 -1.22 -13.74 3.07
CA GLY A 337 -0.13 -13.98 2.11
C GLY A 337 1.24 -13.94 2.78
N LYS A 338 1.40 -13.09 3.81
CA LYS A 338 2.63 -12.93 4.58
C LYS A 338 2.35 -12.82 6.08
N ALA A 339 1.82 -11.68 6.52
CA ALA A 339 1.86 -11.29 7.94
C ALA A 339 0.48 -11.41 8.60
N LEU A 340 0.41 -12.10 9.74
CA LEU A 340 -0.77 -12.17 10.59
C LEU A 340 -0.38 -11.87 12.04
N TYR A 341 -0.89 -10.77 12.59
CA TYR A 341 -0.67 -10.35 13.97
C TYR A 341 -1.99 -10.33 14.76
N ALA A 342 -2.09 -11.18 15.77
CA ALA A 342 -3.18 -11.21 16.75
C ALA A 342 -2.67 -11.80 18.09
N ARG A 343 -3.50 -11.78 19.14
CA ARG A 343 -3.13 -12.45 20.39
C ARG A 343 -3.28 -13.96 20.30
N ARG A 344 -4.47 -14.44 19.91
CA ARG A 344 -4.71 -15.86 19.66
C ARG A 344 -4.82 -16.07 18.16
N ILE A 345 -4.04 -16.99 17.64
CA ILE A 345 -4.02 -17.34 16.21
C ILE A 345 -4.35 -18.82 16.11
N GLU A 346 -5.49 -19.16 15.50
CA GLU A 346 -6.07 -20.50 15.52
C GLU A 346 -6.47 -20.91 14.10
N ASN A 347 -6.05 -22.08 13.59
CA ASN A 347 -6.43 -22.53 12.25
C ASN A 347 -6.21 -21.46 11.16
N CYS A 348 -5.02 -20.87 11.12
CA CYS A 348 -4.68 -19.85 10.13
C CYS A 348 -3.53 -20.31 9.22
N LEU A 349 -3.42 -19.72 8.03
CA LEU A 349 -2.33 -19.94 7.08
C LEU A 349 -1.58 -18.62 6.81
N PHE A 350 -0.30 -18.54 7.16
CA PHE A 350 0.50 -17.31 7.06
C PHE A 350 2.02 -17.59 7.08
N ASN A 351 2.86 -16.56 6.96
CA ASN A 351 4.32 -16.70 6.94
C ASN A 351 4.99 -16.30 8.26
N TYR A 352 4.55 -15.20 8.89
CA TYR A 352 5.10 -14.72 10.15
C TYR A 352 4.10 -13.83 10.92
N GLY A 353 4.34 -13.66 12.21
CA GLY A 353 3.58 -12.74 13.07
C GLY A 353 3.11 -13.32 14.41
N ASP A 354 3.49 -14.55 14.72
CA ASP A 354 3.10 -15.31 15.90
C ASP A 354 4.25 -15.44 16.94
N THR A 355 5.04 -14.39 17.11
CA THR A 355 6.18 -14.38 18.04
C THR A 355 6.18 -13.17 18.97
N GLY A 356 6.75 -13.36 20.17
CA GLY A 356 6.98 -12.30 21.15
C GLY A 356 5.68 -11.73 21.74
N TYR A 357 5.47 -10.42 21.56
CA TYR A 357 4.27 -9.70 22.01
C TYR A 357 2.97 -10.27 21.41
N PHE A 358 3.06 -10.76 20.17
CA PHE A 358 1.97 -11.45 19.51
C PHE A 358 1.99 -12.92 19.95
N GLY A 359 0.83 -13.49 20.25
CA GLY A 359 0.80 -14.85 20.80
C GLY A 359 1.17 -15.90 19.76
N GLN A 360 1.54 -17.09 20.25
CA GLN A 360 1.90 -18.21 19.40
C GLN A 360 0.69 -18.79 18.70
N ALA A 361 0.88 -19.20 17.44
CA ALA A 361 -0.16 -19.83 16.67
C ALA A 361 -0.42 -21.27 17.15
N LYS A 362 -1.71 -21.60 17.28
CA LYS A 362 -2.21 -22.93 17.63
C LYS A 362 -2.92 -23.52 16.43
N ASN A 363 -2.74 -24.82 16.20
CA ASN A 363 -3.38 -25.57 15.11
C ASN A 363 -3.36 -24.80 13.78
N SER A 364 -2.25 -24.13 13.46
CA SER A 364 -2.13 -23.23 12.31
C SER A 364 -0.96 -23.66 11.45
N ILE A 365 -0.98 -23.28 10.18
CA ILE A 365 0.04 -23.60 9.18
C ILE A 365 0.90 -22.35 8.98
N VAL A 366 2.15 -22.40 9.44
CA VAL A 366 3.12 -21.31 9.28
C VAL A 366 4.07 -21.72 8.17
N ARG A 367 3.88 -21.22 6.94
CA ARG A 367 4.53 -21.78 5.73
C ARG A 367 6.04 -22.03 5.89
N PRO A 368 6.85 -21.09 6.44
CA PRO A 368 8.28 -21.33 6.61
C PRO A 368 8.66 -22.46 7.58
N ARG A 369 7.74 -22.95 8.41
CA ARG A 369 7.95 -24.07 9.36
C ARG A 369 7.57 -25.42 8.76
N GLU A 370 6.81 -25.44 7.67
CA GLU A 370 6.28 -26.68 7.08
C GLU A 370 7.15 -27.16 5.92
N LYS A 371 7.99 -28.17 6.17
CA LYS A 371 8.82 -28.77 5.12
C LYS A 371 7.95 -29.55 4.13
N GLY A 372 8.11 -29.28 2.83
CA GLY A 372 7.39 -30.01 1.77
C GLY A 372 5.92 -29.62 1.60
N PHE A 373 5.43 -28.63 2.35
CA PHE A 373 4.08 -28.12 2.23
C PHE A 373 3.86 -27.44 0.87
N SER A 374 2.76 -27.79 0.21
CA SER A 374 2.29 -27.14 -1.01
C SER A 374 0.79 -26.91 -0.91
N GLU A 375 0.35 -25.66 -0.90
CA GLU A 375 -1.07 -25.33 -0.84
C GLU A 375 -1.87 -26.06 -1.93
N ASP A 376 -1.32 -26.12 -3.14
CA ASP A 376 -1.96 -26.80 -4.27
C ASP A 376 -2.17 -28.30 -4.03
N ARG A 377 -1.23 -28.95 -3.32
CA ARG A 377 -1.35 -30.38 -2.98
C ARG A 377 -2.28 -30.66 -1.81
N GLU A 378 -2.46 -29.67 -0.93
CA GLU A 378 -3.14 -29.85 0.36
C GLU A 378 -4.57 -29.34 0.38
N PHE A 379 -4.90 -28.34 -0.44
CA PHE A 379 -6.20 -27.70 -0.48
C PHE A 379 -6.92 -27.90 -1.81
N ALA A 380 -8.23 -27.74 -1.79
CA ALA A 380 -9.08 -28.02 -2.93
C ALA A 380 -8.73 -27.15 -4.15
N ASP A 381 -8.69 -25.82 -3.99
CA ASP A 381 -8.30 -24.89 -5.05
C ASP A 381 -7.81 -23.54 -4.47
N PRO A 382 -6.60 -23.50 -3.90
CA PRO A 382 -6.09 -22.31 -3.21
C PRO A 382 -5.86 -21.12 -4.15
N VAL A 383 -5.70 -21.35 -5.46
CA VAL A 383 -5.57 -20.29 -6.47
C VAL A 383 -6.87 -19.48 -6.58
N ASN A 384 -8.02 -20.11 -6.33
CA ASN A 384 -9.34 -19.49 -6.29
C ASN A 384 -9.92 -19.46 -4.87
N PHE A 385 -9.04 -19.41 -3.86
CA PHE A 385 -9.39 -19.17 -2.47
C PHE A 385 -10.22 -20.27 -1.76
N ASP A 386 -10.27 -21.48 -2.30
CA ASP A 386 -10.84 -22.62 -1.59
C ASP A 386 -9.75 -23.40 -0.83
N TYR A 387 -9.63 -23.06 0.46
CA TYR A 387 -8.66 -23.65 1.38
C TYR A 387 -9.21 -24.86 2.16
N ARG A 388 -10.35 -25.45 1.75
CA ARG A 388 -10.80 -26.72 2.33
C ARG A 388 -9.73 -27.79 2.08
N PRO A 389 -9.26 -28.51 3.11
CA PRO A 389 -8.23 -29.52 2.95
C PRO A 389 -8.77 -30.72 2.16
N GLN A 390 -7.92 -31.33 1.34
CA GLN A 390 -8.25 -32.54 0.59
C GLN A 390 -8.35 -33.77 1.53
N GLY A 391 -9.02 -34.82 1.07
CA GLY A 391 -9.31 -36.06 1.82
C GLY A 391 -8.10 -36.81 2.35
N ASP A 392 -6.93 -36.60 1.77
CA ASP A 392 -5.67 -37.23 2.16
C ASP A 392 -4.63 -36.21 2.65
N SER A 393 -5.04 -34.96 2.91
CA SER A 393 -4.16 -33.95 3.47
C SER A 393 -3.86 -34.25 4.95
N PRO A 394 -2.59 -34.22 5.40
CA PRO A 394 -2.24 -34.33 6.82
C PRO A 394 -2.55 -33.03 7.60
N TYR A 395 -3.01 -31.97 6.94
CA TYR A 395 -3.23 -30.66 7.53
C TYR A 395 -4.68 -30.38 7.96
N LYS A 396 -5.60 -31.35 7.86
CA LYS A 396 -7.05 -31.14 8.08
C LYS A 396 -7.40 -30.40 9.36
N ASP A 397 -6.80 -30.78 10.49
CA ASP A 397 -7.10 -30.18 11.80
C ASP A 397 -6.47 -28.79 12.00
N ARG A 398 -5.55 -28.41 11.11
CA ARG A 398 -4.79 -27.15 11.16
C ARG A 398 -5.17 -26.18 10.03
N ALA A 399 -5.98 -26.63 9.08
CA ALA A 399 -6.35 -25.89 7.89
C ALA A 399 -7.18 -24.65 8.23
N PRO A 400 -7.10 -23.59 7.40
CA PRO A 400 -7.89 -22.38 7.57
C PRO A 400 -9.35 -22.54 7.12
N ALA A 401 -9.74 -23.72 6.65
CA ALA A 401 -11.12 -24.13 6.45
C ALA A 401 -11.30 -25.58 6.90
N LYS A 402 -12.54 -25.95 7.23
CA LYS A 402 -12.85 -27.31 7.69
C LYS A 402 -12.85 -28.29 6.51
N TYR A 403 -12.35 -29.50 6.75
CA TYR A 403 -12.53 -30.63 5.83
C TYR A 403 -14.01 -30.88 5.58
N SER A 404 -14.36 -31.22 4.33
CA SER A 404 -15.69 -31.68 3.96
C SER A 404 -15.57 -32.89 3.04
N PRO A 405 -16.22 -34.03 3.36
CA PRO A 405 -16.27 -35.18 2.46
C PRO A 405 -17.14 -34.92 1.22
N LEU A 406 -17.85 -33.78 1.17
CA LEU A 406 -18.63 -33.37 0.00
C LEU A 406 -17.78 -32.61 -1.05
N VAL A 407 -16.46 -32.53 -0.85
CA VAL A 407 -15.52 -32.01 -1.85
C VAL A 407 -14.92 -33.19 -2.59
N SER A 408 -15.16 -33.27 -3.89
CA SER A 408 -14.70 -34.36 -4.75
C SER A 408 -13.96 -33.84 -5.98
N PHE A 409 -13.11 -34.68 -6.56
CA PHE A 409 -12.26 -34.36 -7.71
C PHE A 409 -12.47 -35.38 -8.82
N VAL A 410 -12.42 -34.92 -10.07
CA VAL A 410 -12.45 -35.77 -11.26
C VAL A 410 -11.33 -35.34 -12.22
N GLY A 411 -10.55 -36.31 -12.69
CA GLY A 411 -9.35 -36.11 -13.49
C GLY A 411 -9.18 -37.19 -14.56
N ASN A 412 -8.60 -36.86 -15.71
CA ASN A 412 -8.43 -37.82 -16.80
C ASN A 412 -7.54 -39.03 -16.42
N ASP A 413 -6.61 -38.85 -15.48
CA ASP A 413 -5.74 -39.90 -14.92
C ASP A 413 -6.34 -40.59 -13.68
N GLY A 414 -7.60 -40.29 -13.34
CA GLY A 414 -8.29 -40.80 -12.17
C GLY A 414 -8.72 -42.26 -12.28
N ASP A 415 -9.36 -42.74 -11.21
CA ASP A 415 -9.94 -44.08 -11.09
C ASP A 415 -11.33 -44.00 -10.44
N ASP A 416 -12.36 -44.47 -11.13
CA ASP A 416 -13.75 -44.49 -10.62
C ASP A 416 -13.95 -45.50 -9.47
N ALA A 417 -12.96 -46.34 -9.18
CA ALA A 417 -12.93 -47.16 -7.97
C ALA A 417 -12.39 -46.41 -6.74
N ALA A 418 -11.75 -45.24 -6.92
CA ALA A 418 -11.21 -44.44 -5.83
C ALA A 418 -12.31 -43.68 -5.06
N ASP A 419 -11.93 -43.04 -3.95
CA ASP A 419 -12.89 -42.32 -3.10
C ASP A 419 -13.25 -40.92 -3.62
N GLY A 420 -12.46 -40.35 -4.54
CA GLY A 420 -12.70 -39.06 -5.15
C GLY A 420 -12.37 -37.85 -4.28
N HIS A 421 -11.88 -38.00 -3.04
CA HIS A 421 -11.78 -36.89 -2.09
C HIS A 421 -10.47 -36.09 -2.17
N SER A 422 -9.54 -36.45 -3.05
CA SER A 422 -8.34 -35.67 -3.33
C SER A 422 -8.00 -35.66 -4.82
N VAL A 423 -7.10 -34.76 -5.22
CA VAL A 423 -6.52 -34.75 -6.56
C VAL A 423 -5.83 -36.08 -6.88
N ARG A 424 -5.28 -36.78 -5.87
CA ARG A 424 -4.57 -38.06 -6.03
C ARG A 424 -5.51 -39.26 -6.16
N THR A 425 -6.68 -39.17 -5.55
CA THR A 425 -7.73 -40.21 -5.59
C THR A 425 -8.92 -39.77 -6.44
N ALA A 426 -8.71 -38.85 -7.37
CA ALA A 426 -9.76 -38.31 -8.22
C ALA A 426 -10.45 -39.42 -9.02
N TRP A 427 -11.75 -39.27 -9.23
CA TRP A 427 -12.50 -40.13 -10.14
C TRP A 427 -12.08 -39.89 -11.59
N LYS A 428 -12.37 -40.87 -12.46
CA LYS A 428 -11.98 -40.84 -13.86
C LYS A 428 -13.01 -40.17 -14.76
N THR A 429 -14.30 -40.43 -14.53
CA THR A 429 -15.38 -40.03 -15.47
C THR A 429 -16.34 -39.01 -14.85
N LEU A 430 -16.83 -38.09 -15.71
CA LEU A 430 -17.77 -37.05 -15.28
C LEU A 430 -19.12 -37.64 -14.89
N SER A 431 -19.59 -38.64 -15.66
CA SER A 431 -20.84 -39.35 -15.38
C SER A 431 -20.82 -40.06 -14.01
N HIS A 432 -19.70 -40.69 -13.65
CA HIS A 432 -19.51 -41.28 -12.33
C HIS A 432 -19.61 -40.22 -11.23
N ALA A 433 -18.89 -39.10 -11.38
CA ALA A 433 -18.89 -38.01 -10.41
C ALA A 433 -20.30 -37.44 -10.18
N VAL A 434 -21.03 -37.15 -11.27
CA VAL A 434 -22.39 -36.61 -11.21
C VAL A 434 -23.36 -37.58 -10.51
N SER A 435 -23.27 -38.88 -10.80
CA SER A 435 -24.17 -39.89 -10.20
C SER A 435 -24.05 -40.02 -8.68
N ARG A 436 -22.95 -39.52 -8.09
CA ARG A 436 -22.67 -39.57 -6.65
C ARG A 436 -22.84 -38.23 -5.94
N MET A 437 -23.22 -37.17 -6.67
CA MET A 437 -23.37 -35.86 -6.07
C MET A 437 -24.51 -35.84 -5.05
N GLN A 438 -24.20 -35.28 -3.89
CA GLN A 438 -25.16 -35.05 -2.81
C GLN A 438 -25.50 -33.56 -2.73
N PRO A 439 -26.63 -33.19 -2.12
CA PRO A 439 -26.93 -31.79 -1.85
C PRO A 439 -25.78 -31.08 -1.10
N GLY A 440 -25.41 -29.89 -1.53
CA GLY A 440 -24.28 -29.14 -0.94
C GLY A 440 -22.88 -29.53 -1.44
N ALA A 441 -22.76 -30.50 -2.36
CA ALA A 441 -21.46 -30.98 -2.83
C ALA A 441 -20.71 -29.97 -3.71
N THR A 442 -19.36 -30.01 -3.64
CA THR A 442 -18.47 -29.31 -4.56
C THR A 442 -17.68 -30.32 -5.37
N LEU A 443 -17.84 -30.31 -6.70
CA LEU A 443 -17.04 -31.10 -7.63
C LEU A 443 -16.00 -30.23 -8.33
N TYR A 444 -14.73 -30.60 -8.20
CA TYR A 444 -13.60 -30.02 -8.92
C TYR A 444 -13.24 -30.87 -10.14
N ILE A 445 -13.35 -30.28 -11.32
CA ILE A 445 -12.86 -30.87 -12.57
C ILE A 445 -11.42 -30.41 -12.77
N LEU A 446 -10.50 -31.37 -12.89
CA LEU A 446 -9.08 -31.09 -13.12
C LEU A 446 -8.86 -30.69 -14.60
N PRO A 447 -7.85 -29.84 -14.89
CA PRO A 447 -7.44 -29.54 -16.26
C PRO A 447 -7.12 -30.83 -17.05
N GLY A 448 -7.59 -30.89 -18.29
CA GLY A 448 -7.36 -32.04 -19.16
C GLY A 448 -8.34 -32.10 -20.34
N SER A 449 -8.34 -33.21 -21.07
CA SER A 449 -9.16 -33.43 -22.27
C SER A 449 -10.46 -34.14 -21.91
N TRP A 450 -11.54 -33.39 -21.74
CA TRP A 450 -12.86 -33.93 -21.42
C TRP A 450 -13.72 -34.02 -22.68
N GLN A 451 -14.10 -35.22 -23.11
CA GLN A 451 -15.02 -35.39 -24.26
C GLN A 451 -16.48 -35.50 -23.83
N GLU A 452 -16.72 -36.00 -22.60
CA GLU A 452 -18.06 -36.16 -22.02
C GLU A 452 -18.70 -34.80 -21.68
N GLY A 453 -20.04 -34.73 -21.77
CA GLY A 453 -20.83 -33.63 -21.23
C GLY A 453 -21.27 -33.89 -19.79
N LEU A 454 -21.99 -32.93 -19.20
CA LEU A 454 -22.60 -33.08 -17.87
C LEU A 454 -24.12 -33.09 -18.00
N SER A 455 -24.79 -34.05 -17.35
CA SER A 455 -26.25 -34.12 -17.27
C SER A 455 -26.67 -34.06 -15.82
N LEU A 456 -27.13 -32.89 -15.39
CA LEU A 456 -27.48 -32.55 -14.02
C LEU A 456 -29.00 -32.51 -13.90
N ALA A 457 -29.56 -33.23 -12.95
CA ALA A 457 -31.01 -33.23 -12.72
C ALA A 457 -31.31 -33.28 -11.23
N ASN A 458 -32.25 -32.46 -10.77
CA ASN A 458 -32.77 -32.48 -9.38
C ASN A 458 -31.67 -32.31 -8.29
N LEU A 459 -30.64 -31.53 -8.58
CA LEU A 459 -29.56 -31.22 -7.62
C LEU A 459 -29.87 -29.95 -6.84
N ASP A 460 -29.50 -29.92 -5.55
CA ASP A 460 -29.70 -28.78 -4.66
C ASP A 460 -28.40 -28.32 -3.97
N GLY A 461 -28.06 -27.03 -4.05
CA GLY A 461 -26.91 -26.45 -3.36
C GLY A 461 -25.54 -26.93 -3.87
N VAL A 462 -25.49 -27.45 -5.10
CA VAL A 462 -24.29 -28.05 -5.69
C VAL A 462 -23.42 -27.02 -6.39
N CYS A 463 -22.10 -27.18 -6.29
CA CYS A 463 -21.10 -26.38 -7.00
C CYS A 463 -20.20 -27.27 -7.88
N ILE A 464 -20.11 -26.99 -9.18
CA ILE A 464 -19.23 -27.70 -10.12
C ILE A 464 -18.27 -26.69 -10.71
N ARG A 465 -16.96 -26.92 -10.52
CA ARG A 465 -15.94 -25.93 -10.82
C ARG A 465 -14.74 -26.52 -11.54
N GLY A 466 -14.15 -25.76 -12.47
CA GLY A 466 -12.82 -26.07 -12.98
C GLY A 466 -11.73 -25.65 -12.00
N ARG A 467 -10.82 -26.57 -11.68
CA ARG A 467 -9.70 -26.33 -10.76
C ARG A 467 -8.53 -25.62 -11.46
N GLY A 468 -7.88 -24.68 -10.78
CA GLY A 468 -6.62 -24.08 -11.24
C GLY A 468 -6.76 -22.65 -11.76
N ALA A 469 -5.90 -22.21 -12.68
CA ALA A 469 -5.89 -20.81 -13.15
C ALA A 469 -6.91 -20.56 -14.27
N TYR A 470 -7.00 -21.45 -15.25
CA TYR A 470 -7.84 -21.30 -16.45
C TYR A 470 -9.16 -22.06 -16.36
N PRO A 471 -10.22 -21.64 -17.08
CA PRO A 471 -11.42 -22.44 -17.24
C PRO A 471 -11.08 -23.81 -17.83
N VAL A 472 -11.68 -24.88 -17.29
CA VAL A 472 -11.44 -26.25 -17.78
C VAL A 472 -12.31 -26.54 -19.00
N THR A 473 -11.68 -26.85 -20.13
CA THR A 473 -12.38 -27.17 -21.38
C THR A 473 -13.16 -28.48 -21.28
N ILE A 474 -14.45 -28.43 -21.64
CA ILE A 474 -15.35 -29.58 -21.73
C ILE A 474 -15.85 -29.70 -23.17
N GLY A 475 -15.51 -30.80 -23.84
CA GLY A 475 -15.91 -31.09 -25.22
C GLY A 475 -17.41 -31.37 -25.38
N GLY A 476 -18.09 -31.75 -24.29
CA GLY A 476 -19.53 -31.92 -24.25
C GLY A 476 -20.32 -30.70 -23.76
N LYS A 477 -21.64 -30.77 -23.95
CA LYS A 477 -22.62 -29.80 -23.45
C LYS A 477 -22.90 -30.04 -21.96
N ILE A 478 -23.21 -28.98 -21.21
CA ILE A 478 -23.80 -29.08 -19.87
C ILE A 478 -25.32 -28.97 -19.97
N THR A 479 -26.06 -29.90 -19.38
CA THR A 479 -27.52 -29.82 -19.23
C THR A 479 -27.85 -29.83 -17.75
N ALA A 480 -28.73 -28.91 -17.33
CA ALA A 480 -29.19 -28.80 -15.95
C ALA A 480 -30.71 -28.67 -15.93
N ASP A 481 -31.40 -29.62 -15.33
CA ASP A 481 -32.85 -29.66 -15.25
C ASP A 481 -33.33 -29.71 -13.78
N SER A 482 -34.27 -28.83 -13.44
CA SER A 482 -34.89 -28.78 -12.11
C SER A 482 -33.87 -28.68 -10.95
N CYS A 483 -32.73 -28.01 -11.19
CA CYS A 483 -31.70 -27.79 -10.16
C CYS A 483 -31.95 -26.51 -9.36
N SER A 484 -31.66 -26.54 -8.05
CA SER A 484 -31.70 -25.39 -7.16
C SER A 484 -30.32 -25.05 -6.56
N ALA A 485 -30.03 -23.76 -6.38
CA ALA A 485 -28.76 -23.25 -5.85
C ALA A 485 -27.52 -23.87 -6.54
N LEU A 486 -27.60 -24.09 -7.85
CA LEU A 486 -26.52 -24.65 -8.67
C LEU A 486 -25.49 -23.59 -9.04
N THR A 487 -24.22 -23.84 -8.77
CA THR A 487 -23.11 -23.01 -9.25
C THR A 487 -22.27 -23.77 -10.28
N ILE A 488 -22.11 -23.20 -11.47
CA ILE A 488 -21.19 -23.66 -12.50
C ILE A 488 -20.12 -22.59 -12.66
N GLU A 489 -18.86 -22.96 -12.45
CA GLU A 489 -17.79 -21.96 -12.42
C GLU A 489 -16.48 -22.42 -13.05
N ARG A 490 -15.81 -21.52 -13.79
CA ARG A 490 -14.49 -21.82 -14.39
C ARG A 490 -14.50 -23.05 -15.30
N LEU A 491 -15.57 -23.25 -16.07
CA LEU A 491 -15.68 -24.31 -17.07
C LEU A 491 -15.83 -23.72 -18.47
N ALA A 492 -15.36 -24.45 -19.47
CA ALA A 492 -15.45 -24.06 -20.86
C ALA A 492 -16.14 -25.13 -21.74
N PRO A 493 -17.46 -25.37 -21.56
CA PRO A 493 -18.19 -26.36 -22.35
C PRO A 493 -18.50 -25.91 -23.78
N THR A 494 -18.84 -26.87 -24.64
CA THR A 494 -19.30 -26.56 -26.02
C THR A 494 -20.68 -25.89 -26.08
N GLY A 495 -21.44 -25.92 -24.98
CA GLY A 495 -22.71 -25.20 -24.83
C GLY A 495 -23.38 -25.57 -23.51
N MET A 496 -24.52 -24.94 -23.21
CA MET A 496 -25.26 -25.24 -21.97
C MET A 496 -26.78 -25.09 -22.14
N VAL A 497 -27.56 -25.94 -21.47
CA VAL A 497 -29.01 -25.78 -21.33
C VAL A 497 -29.38 -25.86 -19.86
N VAL A 498 -30.18 -24.89 -19.40
CA VAL A 498 -30.78 -24.86 -18.07
C VAL A 498 -32.29 -24.83 -18.21
N ALA A 499 -33.00 -25.74 -17.56
CA ALA A 499 -34.45 -25.80 -17.54
C ALA A 499 -34.97 -25.85 -16.10
N ALA A 500 -36.04 -25.11 -15.81
CA ALA A 500 -36.79 -25.17 -14.55
C ALA A 500 -35.92 -24.97 -13.27
N GLY A 501 -34.84 -24.18 -13.37
CA GLY A 501 -33.88 -23.99 -12.28
C GLY A 501 -34.23 -22.85 -11.32
N LYS A 502 -33.67 -22.88 -10.10
CA LYS A 502 -33.80 -21.80 -9.11
C LYS A 502 -32.45 -21.41 -8.51
N GLY A 503 -32.06 -20.14 -8.57
CA GLY A 503 -30.80 -19.65 -7.98
C GLY A 503 -29.56 -20.22 -8.69
N VAL A 504 -29.59 -20.29 -10.02
CA VAL A 504 -28.47 -20.82 -10.82
C VAL A 504 -27.42 -19.74 -11.02
N GLN A 505 -26.14 -20.06 -10.80
CA GLN A 505 -25.02 -19.17 -11.00
C GLN A 505 -24.06 -19.74 -12.05
N ILE A 506 -23.70 -18.91 -13.03
CA ILE A 506 -22.68 -19.19 -14.04
C ILE A 506 -21.60 -18.13 -13.89
N ASN A 507 -20.42 -18.50 -13.41
CA ASN A 507 -19.36 -17.56 -13.11
C ASN A 507 -18.04 -17.95 -13.79
N GLN A 508 -17.30 -17.00 -14.38
CA GLN A 508 -15.95 -17.29 -14.90
C GLN A 508 -15.92 -18.40 -15.97
N CYS A 509 -17.02 -18.63 -16.69
CA CYS A 509 -17.16 -19.71 -17.67
C CYS A 509 -16.95 -19.21 -19.10
N GLY A 510 -16.65 -20.10 -20.03
CA GLY A 510 -16.67 -19.77 -21.46
C GLY A 510 -17.44 -20.75 -22.33
N PHE A 511 -18.11 -20.25 -23.35
CA PHE A 511 -19.00 -21.04 -24.18
C PHE A 511 -18.65 -20.83 -25.64
N ARG A 512 -18.31 -21.94 -26.32
CA ARG A 512 -18.02 -21.96 -27.77
C ARG A 512 -19.26 -22.24 -28.63
N GLY A 513 -20.38 -22.56 -27.99
CA GLY A 513 -21.66 -22.79 -28.65
C GLY A 513 -22.81 -22.28 -27.79
N PRO A 514 -24.06 -22.57 -28.18
CA PRO A 514 -25.23 -21.89 -27.63
C PRO A 514 -25.46 -22.20 -26.15
N VAL A 515 -25.97 -21.20 -25.44
CA VAL A 515 -26.44 -21.31 -24.06
C VAL A 515 -27.90 -20.92 -24.00
N THR A 516 -28.74 -21.77 -23.43
CA THR A 516 -30.18 -21.49 -23.27
C THR A 516 -30.59 -21.71 -21.83
N ALA A 517 -31.30 -20.75 -21.24
CA ALA A 517 -31.96 -20.92 -19.96
C ALA A 517 -33.47 -20.68 -20.11
N ALA A 518 -34.28 -21.65 -19.70
CA ALA A 518 -35.73 -21.60 -19.81
C ALA A 518 -36.39 -21.83 -18.45
N ASN A 519 -37.35 -20.98 -18.09
CA ASN A 519 -38.11 -21.07 -16.83
C ASN A 519 -37.20 -21.09 -15.58
N VAL A 520 -36.17 -20.23 -15.57
CA VAL A 520 -35.21 -20.13 -14.45
C VAL A 520 -35.48 -18.87 -13.63
N THR A 521 -35.57 -19.00 -12.30
CA THR A 521 -35.69 -17.86 -11.37
C THR A 521 -34.38 -17.64 -10.63
N GLY A 522 -33.88 -16.40 -10.55
CA GLY A 522 -32.66 -16.05 -9.82
C GLY A 522 -31.38 -16.49 -10.56
N LEU A 523 -31.35 -16.35 -11.89
CA LEU A 523 -30.17 -16.67 -12.71
C LEU A 523 -29.13 -15.56 -12.60
N ARG A 524 -27.89 -15.89 -12.19
CA ARG A 524 -26.76 -14.96 -12.19
C ARG A 524 -25.69 -15.42 -13.17
N VAL A 525 -25.32 -14.57 -14.11
CA VAL A 525 -24.25 -14.84 -15.08
C VAL A 525 -23.21 -13.73 -14.98
N THR A 526 -22.03 -14.08 -14.49
CA THR A 526 -20.96 -13.11 -14.19
C THR A 526 -19.62 -13.53 -14.78
N HIS A 527 -18.85 -12.56 -15.26
CA HIS A 527 -17.48 -12.76 -15.74
C HIS A 527 -17.32 -13.96 -16.69
N SER A 528 -18.29 -14.18 -17.58
CA SER A 528 -18.29 -15.30 -18.51
C SER A 528 -18.15 -14.83 -19.96
N ALA A 529 -17.66 -15.69 -20.84
CA ALA A 529 -17.43 -15.36 -22.24
C ALA A 529 -18.26 -16.26 -23.17
N PHE A 530 -18.99 -15.67 -24.09
CA PHE A 530 -19.77 -16.34 -25.13
C PHE A 530 -19.07 -16.08 -26.45
N SER A 531 -18.10 -16.94 -26.79
CA SER A 531 -17.18 -16.71 -27.91
C SER A 531 -17.81 -16.97 -29.27
N ALA A 532 -18.89 -17.75 -29.31
CA ALA A 532 -19.75 -17.94 -30.47
C ALA A 532 -21.17 -18.38 -30.04
N GLY A 533 -22.12 -18.36 -30.98
CA GLY A 533 -23.50 -18.78 -30.74
C GLY A 533 -24.36 -17.73 -30.03
N THR A 534 -25.58 -18.13 -29.65
CA THR A 534 -26.54 -17.25 -28.96
C THR A 534 -26.65 -17.65 -27.49
N PHE A 535 -26.65 -16.67 -26.59
CA PHE A 535 -27.14 -16.81 -25.23
C PHE A 535 -28.61 -16.37 -25.20
N SER A 536 -29.52 -17.31 -24.97
CA SER A 536 -30.96 -17.06 -24.97
C SER A 536 -31.58 -17.32 -23.61
N LEU A 537 -32.41 -16.41 -23.14
CA LEU A 537 -33.24 -16.54 -21.95
C LEU A 537 -34.70 -16.59 -22.35
N GLU A 538 -35.45 -17.57 -21.84
CA GLU A 538 -36.88 -17.75 -22.10
C GLU A 538 -37.63 -17.88 -20.79
N ALA A 539 -38.60 -16.98 -20.55
CA ALA A 539 -39.41 -16.97 -19.32
C ALA A 539 -38.58 -17.02 -18.01
N CYS A 540 -37.39 -16.42 -18.00
CA CYS A 540 -36.57 -16.29 -16.80
C CYS A 540 -37.00 -15.08 -15.94
N ALA A 541 -36.81 -15.16 -14.63
CA ALA A 541 -37.09 -14.07 -13.69
C ALA A 541 -35.91 -13.84 -12.74
N ASP A 542 -35.82 -12.64 -12.17
CA ASP A 542 -34.75 -12.21 -11.26
C ASP A 542 -33.33 -12.45 -11.82
N ILE A 543 -33.13 -12.19 -13.11
CA ILE A 543 -31.82 -12.35 -13.75
C ILE A 543 -30.83 -11.26 -13.31
N VAL A 544 -29.54 -11.60 -13.24
CA VAL A 544 -28.42 -10.66 -13.11
C VAL A 544 -27.33 -11.06 -14.09
N VAL A 545 -27.09 -10.24 -15.11
CA VAL A 545 -26.09 -10.51 -16.17
C VAL A 545 -25.10 -9.35 -16.25
N THR A 546 -23.87 -9.55 -15.77
CA THR A 546 -22.88 -8.46 -15.72
C THR A 546 -21.44 -8.94 -15.84
N GLY A 547 -20.56 -8.10 -16.39
CA GLY A 547 -19.14 -8.41 -16.54
C GLY A 547 -18.85 -9.49 -17.59
N ASN A 548 -19.78 -9.78 -18.51
CA ASN A 548 -19.62 -10.84 -19.51
C ASN A 548 -19.06 -10.31 -20.83
N ILE A 549 -18.58 -11.21 -21.69
CA ILE A 549 -18.20 -10.92 -23.08
C ILE A 549 -19.15 -11.67 -24.01
N PHE A 550 -19.83 -10.95 -24.90
CA PHE A 550 -20.71 -11.49 -25.94
C PHE A 550 -20.11 -11.23 -27.32
N ALA A 551 -19.40 -12.23 -27.87
CA ALA A 551 -19.00 -12.20 -29.28
C ALA A 551 -20.17 -12.56 -30.20
N GLY A 552 -21.06 -13.43 -29.71
CA GLY A 552 -22.33 -13.78 -30.34
C GLY A 552 -23.50 -12.90 -29.89
N ARG A 553 -24.73 -13.40 -30.02
CA ARG A 553 -25.96 -12.67 -29.65
C ARG A 553 -26.39 -12.97 -28.21
N PHE A 554 -26.96 -11.97 -27.54
CA PHE A 554 -27.67 -12.14 -26.28
C PHE A 554 -29.15 -11.79 -26.48
N GLU A 555 -30.05 -12.75 -26.24
CA GLU A 555 -31.48 -12.62 -26.44
C GLU A 555 -32.24 -12.88 -25.14
N ARG A 556 -33.06 -11.92 -24.71
CA ARG A 556 -33.75 -12.00 -23.41
C ARG A 556 -35.17 -12.58 -23.48
N GLN A 557 -35.81 -12.65 -24.66
CA GLN A 557 -37.16 -13.21 -24.92
C GLN A 557 -38.17 -13.15 -23.74
N GLY A 558 -38.39 -11.96 -23.17
CA GLY A 558 -39.36 -11.75 -22.07
C GLY A 558 -38.83 -12.03 -20.66
N ALA A 559 -37.54 -12.31 -20.49
CA ALA A 559 -36.90 -12.46 -19.18
C ALA A 559 -36.90 -11.15 -18.39
N ALA A 560 -37.24 -11.24 -17.09
CA ALA A 560 -37.25 -10.12 -16.15
C ALA A 560 -35.99 -10.14 -15.26
N GLY A 561 -35.45 -8.96 -14.95
CA GLY A 561 -34.27 -8.78 -14.11
C GLY A 561 -33.38 -7.67 -14.62
N TRP A 562 -32.08 -7.74 -14.33
CA TRP A 562 -31.11 -6.69 -14.65
C TRP A 562 -29.91 -7.22 -15.43
N SER A 563 -29.45 -6.43 -16.41
CA SER A 563 -28.25 -6.68 -17.21
C SER A 563 -27.57 -5.34 -17.48
N ASP A 564 -26.27 -5.24 -17.21
CA ASP A 564 -25.43 -4.08 -17.56
C ASP A 564 -23.94 -4.39 -17.31
N GLY A 565 -23.03 -3.56 -17.82
CA GLY A 565 -21.59 -3.70 -17.59
C GLY A 565 -20.99 -4.91 -18.29
N ASN A 566 -21.53 -5.28 -19.45
CA ASN A 566 -21.06 -6.33 -20.32
C ASN A 566 -20.31 -5.75 -21.54
N ALA A 567 -19.55 -6.61 -22.22
CA ALA A 567 -18.86 -6.28 -23.44
C ALA A 567 -19.52 -7.00 -24.63
N TYR A 568 -19.73 -6.29 -25.73
CA TYR A 568 -20.36 -6.82 -26.94
C TYR A 568 -19.46 -6.62 -28.16
N ALA A 569 -19.38 -7.62 -29.05
CA ALA A 569 -18.72 -7.46 -30.35
C ALA A 569 -19.46 -6.49 -31.29
N GLN A 570 -20.72 -6.16 -30.96
CA GLN A 570 -21.55 -5.17 -31.65
C GLN A 570 -22.00 -4.09 -30.66
N SER A 571 -22.79 -3.13 -31.12
CA SER A 571 -23.38 -2.11 -30.23
C SER A 571 -24.15 -2.77 -29.07
N PRO A 572 -23.90 -2.36 -27.82
CA PRO A 572 -24.66 -2.85 -26.67
C PRO A 572 -26.16 -2.53 -26.77
N PRO A 573 -27.02 -3.28 -26.05
CA PRO A 573 -28.43 -2.93 -25.91
C PRO A 573 -28.59 -1.51 -25.32
N PRO A 574 -29.57 -0.70 -25.78
CA PRO A 574 -29.74 0.68 -25.32
C PRO A 574 -30.01 0.84 -23.81
N ASP A 575 -30.52 -0.20 -23.16
CA ASP A 575 -30.82 -0.26 -21.73
C ASP A 575 -29.61 -0.67 -20.86
N GLU A 576 -28.45 -0.97 -21.47
CA GLU A 576 -27.21 -1.29 -20.78
C GLU A 576 -26.19 -0.14 -20.88
N ALA A 577 -26.40 0.92 -20.09
CA ALA A 577 -25.63 2.15 -20.18
C ALA A 577 -24.13 2.01 -19.82
N SER A 578 -23.76 1.00 -19.03
CA SER A 578 -22.38 0.73 -18.62
C SER A 578 -21.70 -0.32 -19.51
N SER A 579 -22.43 -0.94 -20.43
CA SER A 579 -21.90 -1.90 -21.39
C SER A 579 -21.14 -1.20 -22.53
N PHE A 580 -20.19 -1.90 -23.14
CA PHE A 580 -19.29 -1.31 -24.15
C PHE A 580 -18.97 -2.26 -25.30
N VAL A 581 -18.42 -1.70 -26.39
CA VAL A 581 -17.98 -2.48 -27.55
C VAL A 581 -16.58 -3.04 -27.31
N LEU A 582 -16.42 -4.34 -27.52
CA LEU A 582 -15.15 -5.06 -27.54
C LEU A 582 -15.26 -6.16 -28.59
N VAL A 583 -14.38 -6.18 -29.59
CA VAL A 583 -14.26 -7.31 -30.51
C VAL A 583 -13.21 -8.27 -29.94
N PRO A 584 -13.62 -9.38 -29.29
CA PRO A 584 -12.67 -10.22 -28.57
C PRO A 584 -11.85 -11.10 -29.51
N GLU A 585 -10.53 -11.14 -29.29
CA GLU A 585 -9.62 -12.06 -29.95
C GLU A 585 -9.28 -13.23 -29.04
N PHE A 586 -10.13 -14.27 -29.03
CA PHE A 586 -9.95 -15.43 -28.17
C PHE A 586 -8.74 -16.28 -28.57
N GLY A 587 -7.95 -16.66 -27.58
CA GLY A 587 -6.98 -17.75 -27.61
C GLY A 587 -7.62 -19.10 -27.30
N GLU A 588 -6.80 -20.15 -27.27
CA GLU A 588 -7.28 -21.54 -27.08
C GLU A 588 -7.93 -21.75 -25.71
N ASP A 589 -7.38 -21.16 -24.65
CA ASP A 589 -7.87 -21.30 -23.26
C ASP A 589 -8.88 -20.22 -22.86
N LEU A 590 -9.51 -19.55 -23.84
CA LEU A 590 -10.39 -18.38 -23.66
C LEU A 590 -9.70 -17.14 -23.08
N SER A 591 -8.37 -17.14 -23.02
CA SER A 591 -7.59 -15.91 -22.94
C SER A 591 -7.90 -14.99 -24.11
N LEU A 592 -7.60 -13.71 -23.95
CA LEU A 592 -7.75 -12.69 -25.00
C LEU A 592 -6.39 -12.19 -25.45
N ARG A 593 -6.13 -12.18 -26.75
CA ARG A 593 -4.94 -11.56 -27.33
C ARG A 593 -4.95 -10.05 -27.18
N ASN A 594 -6.14 -9.46 -27.17
CA ASN A 594 -6.41 -8.04 -26.88
C ASN A 594 -7.01 -7.83 -25.47
N GLY A 595 -6.62 -8.66 -24.49
CA GLY A 595 -7.17 -8.63 -23.12
C GLY A 595 -7.00 -7.31 -22.38
N THR A 596 -6.02 -6.47 -22.77
CA THR A 596 -5.85 -5.11 -22.24
C THR A 596 -7.09 -4.23 -22.45
N GLU A 597 -7.87 -4.45 -23.50
CA GLU A 597 -9.10 -3.70 -23.77
C GLU A 597 -10.24 -4.05 -22.80
N SER A 598 -10.17 -5.23 -22.16
CA SER A 598 -11.22 -5.72 -21.25
C SER A 598 -10.92 -5.48 -19.77
N ALA A 599 -9.65 -5.20 -19.43
CA ALA A 599 -9.16 -5.18 -18.06
C ALA A 599 -9.70 -3.98 -17.26
N GLY A 600 -10.18 -4.24 -16.04
CA GLY A 600 -10.65 -3.21 -15.10
C GLY A 600 -11.99 -2.55 -15.46
N ARG A 601 -12.68 -3.03 -16.50
CA ARG A 601 -13.91 -2.44 -17.05
C ARG A 601 -15.21 -2.98 -16.49
N SER A 602 -15.20 -4.09 -15.75
CA SER A 602 -16.41 -4.51 -15.04
C SER A 602 -16.75 -3.53 -13.91
N LEU A 603 -17.99 -3.58 -13.43
CA LEU A 603 -18.48 -2.68 -12.37
C LEU A 603 -17.68 -2.81 -11.06
N ASP A 604 -17.20 -4.03 -10.75
CA ASP A 604 -16.33 -4.30 -9.61
C ASP A 604 -14.83 -4.04 -9.90
N GLY A 605 -14.47 -3.55 -11.08
CA GLY A 605 -13.08 -3.20 -11.43
C GLY A 605 -12.19 -4.40 -11.76
N MET A 606 -12.78 -5.56 -12.03
CA MET A 606 -12.10 -6.73 -12.60
C MET A 606 -12.17 -6.70 -14.15
N PRO A 607 -11.50 -7.63 -14.85
CA PRO A 607 -11.76 -7.84 -16.27
C PRO A 607 -13.18 -8.36 -16.53
N VAL A 608 -13.75 -7.99 -17.68
CA VAL A 608 -14.93 -8.68 -18.21
C VAL A 608 -14.52 -10.05 -18.78
N GLY A 609 -15.43 -11.03 -18.71
CA GLY A 609 -15.15 -12.42 -19.07
C GLY A 609 -14.25 -13.15 -18.05
N PRO A 610 -13.88 -14.42 -18.33
CA PRO A 610 -13.08 -15.21 -17.41
C PRO A 610 -11.69 -14.62 -17.20
N TYR A 611 -11.24 -14.50 -15.96
CA TYR A 611 -9.96 -13.90 -15.58
C TYR A 611 -9.26 -14.70 -14.48
N TRP A 612 -7.95 -14.49 -14.37
CA TRP A 612 -7.13 -15.13 -13.33
C TRP A 612 -5.99 -14.21 -12.90
N ARG A 613 -5.35 -14.56 -11.79
CA ARG A 613 -4.21 -13.79 -11.28
C ARG A 613 -2.93 -14.25 -11.98
N GLN A 614 -2.34 -13.38 -12.78
CA GLN A 614 -1.11 -13.65 -13.54
C GLN A 614 -0.12 -12.49 -13.50
N SER A 615 1.13 -12.73 -13.92
CA SER A 615 2.13 -11.67 -14.07
C SER A 615 1.72 -10.67 -15.16
N ARG A 616 2.04 -9.37 -14.98
CA ARG A 616 1.77 -8.37 -16.02
C ARG A 616 2.46 -8.73 -17.35
N SER A 617 1.79 -8.47 -18.47
CA SER A 617 2.23 -8.71 -19.86
C SER A 617 3.32 -7.73 -20.34
N THR A 618 4.22 -7.32 -19.45
CA THR A 618 5.27 -6.34 -19.75
C THR A 618 6.65 -6.99 -19.68
N THR A 619 7.46 -6.73 -20.70
CA THR A 619 8.88 -7.09 -20.76
C THR A 619 9.73 -6.11 -19.94
N LEU A 620 10.95 -6.50 -19.57
CA LEU A 620 11.92 -5.56 -18.98
C LEU A 620 12.73 -4.95 -20.11
N ASP A 621 12.72 -3.62 -20.18
CA ASP A 621 13.42 -2.84 -21.19
C ASP A 621 14.25 -1.72 -20.56
N LEU A 622 15.27 -1.27 -21.29
CA LEU A 622 16.17 -0.18 -20.94
C LEU A 622 16.01 0.98 -21.90
N SER A 623 15.97 2.20 -21.36
CA SER A 623 15.99 3.43 -22.13
C SER A 623 17.05 4.39 -21.61
N SER A 624 17.55 5.25 -22.50
CA SER A 624 18.51 6.30 -22.18
C SER A 624 19.79 5.78 -21.50
N LEU A 625 20.28 4.59 -21.86
CA LEU A 625 21.58 4.09 -21.41
C LEU A 625 22.69 4.95 -22.03
N ARG A 626 23.41 5.68 -21.18
CA ARG A 626 24.47 6.59 -21.64
C ARG A 626 25.56 6.79 -20.60
N VAL A 627 26.76 7.06 -21.12
CA VAL A 627 27.86 7.64 -20.33
C VAL A 627 27.54 9.12 -20.17
N LEU A 628 27.19 9.53 -18.95
CA LEU A 628 26.84 10.90 -18.63
C LEU A 628 28.07 11.81 -18.62
N SER A 629 29.15 11.37 -18.00
CA SER A 629 30.40 12.13 -17.92
C SER A 629 31.60 11.23 -17.65
N THR A 630 32.77 11.67 -18.11
CA THR A 630 34.06 11.05 -17.82
C THR A 630 35.06 12.10 -17.35
N THR A 631 35.94 11.68 -16.46
CA THR A 631 37.16 12.39 -16.09
C THR A 631 38.35 11.47 -16.44
N ALA A 632 39.56 11.83 -16.05
CA ALA A 632 40.73 10.98 -16.20
C ALA A 632 40.64 9.72 -15.33
N THR A 633 39.93 9.81 -14.19
CA THR A 633 39.90 8.78 -13.14
C THR A 633 38.49 8.30 -12.79
N THR A 634 37.44 8.94 -13.32
CA THR A 634 36.05 8.60 -13.02
C THR A 634 35.19 8.54 -14.27
N ALA A 635 34.10 7.78 -14.21
CA ALA A 635 33.07 7.78 -15.24
C ALA A 635 31.71 7.56 -14.59
N ASN A 636 30.67 8.21 -15.13
CA ASN A 636 29.33 8.17 -14.59
C ASN A 636 28.37 7.71 -15.68
N ILE A 637 27.62 6.64 -15.41
CA ILE A 637 26.69 6.02 -16.35
C ILE A 637 25.29 6.12 -15.77
N GLU A 638 24.30 6.35 -16.62
CA GLU A 638 22.90 6.37 -16.20
C GLU A 638 21.99 5.72 -17.22
N PHE A 639 20.82 5.31 -16.74
CA PHE A 639 19.77 4.72 -17.55
C PHE A 639 18.46 4.63 -16.77
N PHE A 640 17.39 4.36 -17.51
CA PHE A 640 16.07 4.03 -16.98
C PHE A 640 15.69 2.61 -17.41
N SER A 641 15.00 1.88 -16.53
CA SER A 641 14.26 0.68 -16.88
C SER A 641 12.76 0.92 -16.67
N ASN A 642 11.94 0.35 -17.54
CA ASN A 642 10.48 0.48 -17.48
C ASN A 642 9.86 -0.19 -16.23
N LEU A 643 10.53 -1.22 -15.70
CA LEU A 643 10.18 -1.88 -14.44
C LEU A 643 11.25 -1.65 -13.38
N ALA A 644 10.86 -1.59 -12.11
CA ALA A 644 11.81 -1.48 -11.01
C ALA A 644 12.71 -2.73 -10.97
N SER A 645 14.01 -2.53 -11.17
CA SER A 645 14.95 -3.62 -11.41
C SER A 645 16.21 -3.48 -10.56
N SER A 646 16.77 -4.61 -10.14
CA SER A 646 18.08 -4.71 -9.49
C SER A 646 19.00 -5.59 -10.34
N GLY A 647 20.31 -5.53 -10.15
CA GLY A 647 21.20 -6.30 -11.01
C GLY A 647 22.68 -6.04 -10.77
N THR A 648 23.46 -6.09 -11.84
CA THR A 648 24.88 -5.76 -11.86
C THR A 648 25.22 -4.86 -13.04
N MET A 649 26.30 -4.11 -12.86
CA MET A 649 27.05 -3.49 -13.94
C MET A 649 28.45 -4.08 -13.87
N ASP A 650 28.81 -4.89 -14.85
CA ASP A 650 30.16 -5.43 -14.99
C ASP A 650 30.95 -4.42 -15.82
N TYR A 651 32.20 -4.14 -15.46
CA TYR A 651 33.05 -3.16 -16.14
C TYR A 651 34.52 -3.57 -16.11
N GLY A 652 35.35 -3.01 -16.97
CA GLY A 652 36.76 -3.39 -17.03
C GLY A 652 37.59 -2.67 -18.09
N ALA A 653 38.88 -3.04 -18.14
CA ALA A 653 39.81 -2.53 -19.14
C ALA A 653 39.77 -3.35 -20.46
N THR A 654 39.15 -4.52 -20.43
CA THR A 654 38.92 -5.38 -21.59
C THR A 654 37.42 -5.67 -21.78
N PRO A 655 37.00 -6.15 -22.97
CA PRO A 655 35.61 -6.56 -23.22
C PRO A 655 35.04 -7.58 -22.23
N ASP A 656 35.89 -8.32 -21.50
CA ASP A 656 35.47 -9.32 -20.53
C ASP A 656 34.83 -8.71 -19.27
N CYS A 657 35.02 -7.40 -19.03
CA CYS A 657 34.48 -6.66 -17.89
C CYS A 657 34.83 -7.34 -16.54
N GLU A 658 36.09 -7.27 -16.14
CA GLU A 658 36.63 -8.09 -15.04
C GLU A 658 36.05 -7.76 -13.66
N ASP A 659 35.57 -6.52 -13.48
CA ASP A 659 35.00 -6.03 -12.24
C ASP A 659 33.46 -6.03 -12.27
N ARG A 660 32.85 -6.09 -11.09
CA ARG A 660 31.39 -6.13 -10.93
C ARG A 660 30.90 -5.21 -9.83
N LEU A 661 29.90 -4.41 -10.16
CA LEU A 661 29.17 -3.56 -9.22
C LEU A 661 27.71 -4.00 -9.10
N HIS A 662 27.21 -4.17 -7.87
CA HIS A 662 25.83 -4.55 -7.62
C HIS A 662 24.88 -3.34 -7.62
N LEU A 663 23.83 -3.41 -8.43
CA LEU A 663 22.80 -2.38 -8.56
C LEU A 663 21.62 -2.71 -7.66
N THR A 664 21.67 -2.24 -6.42
CA THR A 664 20.62 -2.50 -5.42
C THR A 664 20.25 -1.24 -4.64
N PRO A 665 18.99 -1.14 -4.18
CA PRO A 665 17.87 -2.05 -4.42
C PRO A 665 17.23 -1.84 -5.81
N ALA A 666 16.10 -2.50 -6.05
CA ALA A 666 15.37 -2.35 -7.30
C ALA A 666 14.76 -0.95 -7.44
N GLU A 667 15.11 -0.25 -8.52
CA GLU A 667 14.64 1.10 -8.87
C GLU A 667 14.52 1.20 -10.40
N THR A 668 13.72 2.12 -10.93
CA THR A 668 13.62 2.35 -12.39
C THR A 668 14.72 3.24 -12.93
N PHE A 669 15.10 4.28 -12.20
CA PHE A 669 16.23 5.14 -12.57
C PHE A 669 17.51 4.70 -11.85
N LYS A 670 18.63 4.63 -12.58
CA LYS A 670 19.94 4.31 -12.02
C LYS A 670 21.00 5.27 -12.51
N THR A 671 21.89 5.62 -11.58
CA THR A 671 23.15 6.32 -11.84
C THR A 671 24.27 5.58 -11.12
N VAL A 672 25.31 5.22 -11.84
CA VAL A 672 26.44 4.41 -11.39
C VAL A 672 27.71 5.20 -11.65
N SER A 673 28.65 5.16 -10.71
CA SER A 673 29.91 5.87 -10.83
C SER A 673 31.08 4.92 -10.63
N PHE A 674 32.04 4.96 -11.55
CA PHE A 674 33.33 4.30 -11.46
C PHE A 674 34.39 5.29 -11.01
N THR A 675 35.38 4.80 -10.27
CA THR A 675 36.49 5.60 -9.71
C THR A 675 37.79 4.81 -9.81
N GLY A 676 38.93 5.50 -9.86
CA GLY A 676 40.23 4.85 -9.94
C GLY A 676 40.52 4.28 -11.33
N LEU A 677 39.84 4.80 -12.35
CA LEU A 677 40.11 4.44 -13.74
C LEU A 677 41.47 4.99 -14.19
N THR A 678 42.06 4.34 -15.19
CA THR A 678 43.34 4.78 -15.76
C THR A 678 43.11 5.90 -16.79
N PRO A 679 43.84 7.02 -16.74
CA PRO A 679 43.71 8.11 -17.72
C PRO A 679 43.99 7.70 -19.17
N GLY A 680 43.21 8.25 -20.09
CA GLY A 680 43.38 8.12 -21.55
C GLY A 680 43.06 6.73 -22.12
N ARG A 681 42.48 5.83 -21.32
CA ARG A 681 42.21 4.43 -21.66
C ARG A 681 40.76 4.20 -22.07
N GLU A 682 40.58 3.23 -22.96
CA GLU A 682 39.27 2.66 -23.26
C GLU A 682 38.84 1.75 -22.11
N CYS A 683 37.54 1.72 -21.84
CA CYS A 683 36.90 0.93 -20.81
C CYS A 683 35.61 0.33 -21.38
N PHE A 684 35.22 -0.82 -20.83
CA PHE A 684 34.08 -1.61 -21.27
C PHE A 684 33.10 -1.76 -20.11
N PHE A 685 31.80 -1.84 -20.40
CA PHE A 685 30.80 -2.18 -19.41
C PHE A 685 29.61 -2.92 -20.03
N LYS A 686 28.90 -3.71 -19.21
CA LYS A 686 27.58 -4.27 -19.57
C LYS A 686 26.64 -4.21 -18.38
N VAL A 687 25.34 -4.16 -18.66
CA VAL A 687 24.29 -4.12 -17.63
C VAL A 687 23.52 -5.43 -17.64
N SER A 688 23.37 -6.05 -16.46
CA SER A 688 22.53 -7.24 -16.26
C SER A 688 21.47 -6.92 -15.21
N LEU A 689 20.20 -6.95 -15.59
CA LEU A 689 19.07 -6.59 -14.73
C LEU A 689 18.10 -7.75 -14.53
N GLY A 690 17.49 -7.77 -13.35
CA GLY A 690 16.34 -8.58 -13.01
C GLY A 690 15.25 -7.73 -12.37
N ALA A 691 14.01 -7.91 -12.81
CA ALA A 691 12.83 -7.28 -12.26
C ALA A 691 11.81 -8.32 -11.82
N SER A 692 11.29 -8.18 -10.60
CA SER A 692 10.11 -8.92 -10.18
C SER A 692 8.86 -8.20 -10.70
N VAL A 693 7.99 -8.94 -11.39
CA VAL A 693 6.77 -8.37 -11.96
C VAL A 693 5.60 -8.64 -11.02
N ARG A 694 4.85 -7.59 -10.69
CA ARG A 694 3.62 -7.76 -9.92
C ARG A 694 2.62 -8.62 -10.69
N ARG A 695 1.77 -9.31 -9.94
CA ARG A 695 0.62 -10.00 -10.51
C ARG A 695 -0.59 -9.07 -10.48
N HIS A 696 -1.52 -9.27 -11.39
CA HIS A 696 -2.82 -8.62 -11.42
C HIS A 696 -3.87 -9.61 -11.95
N TYR A 697 -5.14 -9.26 -11.81
CA TYR A 697 -6.22 -9.99 -12.46
C TYR A 697 -6.32 -9.58 -13.91
N SER A 698 -6.23 -10.56 -14.80
CA SER A 698 -6.23 -10.34 -16.23
C SER A 698 -6.71 -11.62 -16.93
N ASN A 699 -7.22 -11.45 -18.15
CA ASN A 699 -7.56 -12.50 -19.10
C ASN A 699 -6.66 -12.45 -20.34
N GLN A 700 -5.62 -11.59 -20.32
CA GLN A 700 -4.67 -11.44 -21.41
C GLN A 700 -3.93 -12.76 -21.66
N GLU A 701 -3.84 -13.18 -22.92
CA GLU A 701 -2.98 -14.29 -23.31
C GLU A 701 -1.52 -13.92 -23.02
N LEU A 702 -0.85 -14.75 -22.22
CA LEU A 702 0.56 -14.57 -21.87
C LEU A 702 1.44 -15.61 -22.57
N PRO A 703 2.42 -15.14 -23.38
CA PRO A 703 3.53 -15.98 -23.84
C PRO A 703 4.26 -16.66 -22.68
N GLU A 704 4.80 -17.86 -22.91
CA GLU A 704 5.38 -18.71 -21.86
C GLU A 704 6.50 -18.01 -21.08
N GLU A 705 7.33 -17.23 -21.77
CA GLU A 705 8.43 -16.44 -21.21
C GLU A 705 7.95 -15.36 -20.24
N LEU A 706 6.71 -14.86 -20.41
CA LEU A 706 6.11 -13.84 -19.56
C LEU A 706 5.31 -14.42 -18.38
N ARG A 707 5.00 -15.72 -18.38
CA ARG A 707 4.25 -16.37 -17.28
C ARG A 707 5.03 -16.39 -15.97
N LYS A 708 6.36 -16.36 -16.03
CA LYS A 708 7.22 -16.32 -14.82
C LYS A 708 7.11 -14.95 -14.15
N GLY A 709 7.21 -14.91 -12.82
CA GLY A 709 7.19 -13.66 -12.04
C GLY A 709 8.45 -12.79 -12.13
N ARG A 710 9.42 -13.16 -12.97
CA ARG A 710 10.71 -12.46 -13.11
C ARG A 710 11.02 -12.19 -14.57
N ARG A 711 11.54 -10.99 -14.85
CA ARG A 711 12.11 -10.59 -16.14
C ARG A 711 13.59 -10.39 -15.95
N ASN A 712 14.39 -10.80 -16.94
CA ASN A 712 15.82 -10.52 -16.96
C ASN A 712 16.17 -9.85 -18.27
N LEU A 713 17.19 -9.00 -18.24
CA LEU A 713 17.73 -8.30 -19.39
C LEU A 713 19.25 -8.24 -19.24
N VAL A 714 19.98 -8.49 -20.30
CA VAL A 714 21.44 -8.30 -20.37
C VAL A 714 21.71 -7.49 -21.63
N THR A 715 22.46 -6.39 -21.49
CA THR A 715 22.87 -5.57 -22.63
C THR A 715 24.08 -6.19 -23.32
N GLU A 716 24.33 -5.77 -24.56
CA GLU A 716 25.64 -5.90 -25.19
C GLU A 716 26.71 -5.14 -24.38
N VAL A 717 27.98 -5.43 -24.68
CA VAL A 717 29.11 -4.70 -24.10
C VAL A 717 29.23 -3.34 -24.77
N GLU A 718 29.18 -2.29 -23.96
CA GLU A 718 29.33 -0.89 -24.34
C GLU A 718 30.74 -0.40 -24.00
N THR A 719 31.21 0.65 -24.70
CA THR A 719 32.54 1.22 -24.48
C THR A 719 32.50 2.70 -24.14
N PHE A 720 33.52 3.16 -23.40
CA PHE A 720 33.79 4.58 -23.19
C PHE A 720 35.28 4.81 -23.02
N ARG A 721 35.73 6.06 -23.11
CA ARG A 721 37.12 6.43 -22.94
C ARG A 721 37.28 7.45 -21.82
N THR A 722 38.24 7.22 -20.92
CA THR A 722 38.64 8.21 -19.91
C THR A 722 39.46 9.33 -20.54
N LEU A 723 39.44 10.51 -19.91
CA LEU A 723 40.26 11.63 -20.36
C LEU A 723 41.75 11.36 -20.08
N ALA A 724 42.66 11.89 -20.90
CA ALA A 724 44.09 11.80 -20.61
C ALA A 724 44.48 12.65 -19.40
N THR A 725 43.84 13.81 -19.26
CA THR A 725 43.99 14.76 -18.16
C THR A 725 42.65 15.38 -17.82
N ASP A 726 42.46 15.75 -16.56
CA ASP A 726 41.25 16.42 -16.11
C ASP A 726 41.23 17.91 -16.46
N ALA A 727 40.04 18.44 -16.71
CA ALA A 727 39.83 19.89 -16.69
C ALA A 727 40.08 20.46 -15.27
N PRO A 728 40.48 21.73 -15.14
CA PRO A 728 40.55 22.41 -13.85
C PRO A 728 39.19 22.37 -13.11
N PRO A 729 39.18 22.21 -11.77
CA PRO A 729 37.97 22.35 -10.95
C PRO A 729 37.18 23.62 -11.26
N ARG A 730 35.86 23.50 -11.39
CA ARG A 730 34.98 24.64 -11.68
C ARG A 730 34.14 24.99 -10.46
N THR A 731 33.86 26.28 -10.29
CA THR A 731 32.80 26.73 -9.40
C THR A 731 31.56 27.06 -10.23
N ARG A 732 30.42 26.50 -9.85
CA ARG A 732 29.12 26.70 -10.52
C ARG A 732 28.11 27.27 -9.56
N HIS A 733 27.27 28.19 -10.03
CA HIS A 733 26.31 28.92 -9.21
C HIS A 733 24.88 28.54 -9.58
N VAL A 734 24.05 28.38 -8.54
CA VAL A 734 22.62 28.10 -8.67
C VAL A 734 21.83 29.14 -7.87
N VAL A 735 20.87 29.80 -8.52
CA VAL A 735 19.96 30.77 -7.89
C VAL A 735 18.53 30.50 -8.37
N THR A 736 17.51 30.71 -7.53
CA THR A 736 16.11 30.42 -7.92
C THR A 736 15.58 31.23 -9.11
N THR A 737 16.22 32.37 -9.43
CA THR A 737 15.91 33.25 -10.57
C THR A 737 16.79 33.01 -11.80
N GLY A 738 17.65 31.99 -11.78
CA GLY A 738 18.56 31.67 -12.87
C GLY A 738 17.85 30.99 -14.04
N ASP A 739 18.64 30.47 -14.98
CA ASP A 739 18.16 29.70 -16.12
C ASP A 739 19.05 28.46 -16.34
N ASP A 740 18.43 27.29 -16.51
CA ASP A 740 19.15 26.03 -16.72
C ASP A 740 19.75 25.94 -18.14
N GLU A 741 19.43 26.89 -19.02
CA GLU A 741 20.10 27.07 -20.33
C GLU A 741 21.36 27.95 -20.25
N TRP A 742 21.69 28.49 -19.08
CA TRP A 742 22.90 29.30 -18.89
C TRP A 742 24.14 28.44 -18.58
N GLU A 743 25.29 29.08 -18.42
CA GLU A 743 26.60 28.40 -18.25
C GLU A 743 26.90 28.00 -16.79
N GLY A 744 26.08 28.47 -15.85
CA GLY A 744 26.25 28.23 -14.42
C GLY A 744 27.39 29.04 -13.81
N THR A 745 27.79 30.17 -14.40
CA THR A 745 28.75 31.10 -13.79
C THR A 745 28.05 31.98 -12.75
N GLU A 746 28.80 32.79 -12.01
CA GLU A 746 28.22 33.74 -11.04
C GLU A 746 27.31 34.77 -11.72
N GLU A 747 27.68 35.25 -12.91
CA GLU A 747 26.91 36.23 -13.70
C GLU A 747 25.73 35.59 -14.43
N ARG A 748 25.84 34.31 -14.80
CA ARG A 748 24.81 33.54 -15.51
C ARG A 748 24.57 32.21 -14.78
N PRO A 749 23.97 32.24 -13.58
CA PRO A 749 23.77 31.07 -12.74
C PRO A 749 22.64 30.17 -13.25
N TRP A 750 22.75 28.89 -12.96
CA TRP A 750 21.66 27.94 -13.21
C TRP A 750 20.48 28.16 -12.27
N ARG A 751 19.31 27.65 -12.65
CA ARG A 751 18.09 27.78 -11.84
C ARG A 751 17.96 26.66 -10.81
N SER A 752 18.30 25.44 -11.20
CA SER A 752 17.98 24.23 -10.45
C SER A 752 19.23 23.49 -9.96
N ILE A 753 19.12 22.91 -8.77
CA ILE A 753 20.20 22.11 -8.18
C ILE A 753 20.30 20.76 -8.92
N GLY A 754 19.17 20.21 -9.39
CA GLY A 754 19.11 19.00 -10.18
C GLY A 754 19.83 19.13 -11.53
N HIS A 755 19.74 20.29 -12.19
CA HIS A 755 20.54 20.59 -13.38
C HIS A 755 22.02 20.60 -13.02
N ALA A 756 22.42 21.35 -11.98
CA ALA A 756 23.81 21.37 -11.52
C ALA A 756 24.35 19.97 -11.18
N ALA A 757 23.53 19.13 -10.53
CA ALA A 757 23.87 17.74 -10.20
C ALA A 757 24.05 16.82 -11.40
N THR A 758 23.51 17.21 -12.56
CA THR A 758 23.69 16.52 -13.84
C THR A 758 24.96 16.97 -14.57
N GLN A 759 25.36 18.24 -14.40
CA GLN A 759 26.51 18.83 -15.10
C GLN A 759 27.84 18.73 -14.33
N ALA A 760 27.79 18.68 -13.00
CA ALA A 760 28.98 18.69 -12.15
C ALA A 760 29.76 17.36 -12.25
N VAL A 761 31.09 17.44 -12.23
CA VAL A 761 32.02 16.29 -12.28
C VAL A 761 33.05 16.36 -11.14
N ALA A 762 33.94 15.37 -11.04
CA ALA A 762 34.94 15.31 -9.97
C ALA A 762 35.80 16.58 -9.88
N GLY A 763 35.85 17.16 -8.68
CA GLY A 763 36.54 18.40 -8.36
C GLY A 763 35.67 19.66 -8.41
N ASP A 764 34.50 19.61 -9.05
CA ASP A 764 33.63 20.79 -9.13
C ASP A 764 33.03 21.17 -7.76
N THR A 765 32.80 22.46 -7.58
CA THR A 765 32.04 23.02 -6.46
C THR A 765 30.77 23.70 -6.97
N VAL A 766 29.61 23.21 -6.56
CA VAL A 766 28.31 23.84 -6.80
C VAL A 766 27.96 24.70 -5.58
N VAL A 767 27.91 26.01 -5.78
CA VAL A 767 27.48 27.02 -4.82
C VAL A 767 26.00 27.32 -5.07
N VAL A 768 25.16 27.03 -4.08
CA VAL A 768 23.72 27.28 -4.16
C VAL A 768 23.37 28.49 -3.31
N HIS A 769 22.75 29.49 -3.93
CA HIS A 769 22.33 30.72 -3.24
C HIS A 769 20.96 30.57 -2.59
N GLY A 770 20.70 31.43 -1.62
CA GLY A 770 19.56 31.42 -0.74
C GLY A 770 18.23 31.35 -1.49
N GLY A 771 17.32 30.53 -0.97
CA GLY A 771 16.04 30.27 -1.61
C GLY A 771 15.40 28.96 -1.19
N VAL A 772 14.21 28.71 -1.73
CA VAL A 772 13.45 27.48 -1.50
C VAL A 772 13.44 26.65 -2.79
N TYR A 773 14.16 25.54 -2.77
CA TYR A 773 14.27 24.59 -3.87
C TYR A 773 13.37 23.39 -3.62
N ARG A 774 12.56 23.05 -4.62
CA ARG A 774 11.56 21.98 -4.57
C ARG A 774 11.96 20.87 -5.52
N GLU A 775 13.04 20.17 -5.15
CA GLU A 775 13.71 19.19 -6.02
C GLU A 775 14.15 17.96 -5.23
N ASN A 776 14.03 16.78 -5.83
CA ASN A 776 14.66 15.57 -5.32
C ASN A 776 16.03 15.44 -6.00
N ILE A 777 17.05 15.95 -5.32
CA ILE A 777 18.37 16.17 -5.89
C ILE A 777 19.11 14.83 -5.98
N ARG A 778 19.14 14.27 -7.18
CA ARG A 778 19.84 13.02 -7.49
C ARG A 778 21.25 13.38 -7.94
N ILE A 779 22.24 13.16 -7.08
CA ILE A 779 23.65 13.35 -7.45
C ILE A 779 24.00 12.35 -8.55
N ARG A 780 24.43 12.85 -9.71
CA ARG A 780 24.67 12.01 -10.90
C ARG A 780 26.14 11.61 -11.07
N ALA A 781 27.06 12.44 -10.59
CA ALA A 781 28.49 12.18 -10.65
C ALA A 781 29.14 11.90 -9.28
N THR A 782 30.32 11.30 -9.31
CA THR A 782 31.17 11.09 -8.13
C THR A 782 32.34 12.09 -8.10
N GLY A 783 32.92 12.31 -6.92
CA GLY A 783 34.28 12.84 -6.80
C GLY A 783 35.33 11.73 -6.79
N ASP A 784 36.59 12.13 -6.70
CA ASP A 784 37.72 11.27 -6.34
C ASP A 784 38.43 11.80 -5.07
N ALA A 785 39.44 11.05 -4.58
CA ALA A 785 40.07 11.34 -3.30
C ALA A 785 40.77 12.71 -3.23
N GLU A 786 41.28 13.21 -4.36
CA GLU A 786 41.98 14.50 -4.46
C GLU A 786 41.06 15.60 -5.00
N ARG A 787 39.98 15.22 -5.68
CA ARG A 787 39.02 16.09 -6.36
C ARG A 787 37.59 15.76 -5.89
N PRO A 788 37.24 16.08 -4.63
CA PRO A 788 35.89 15.84 -4.14
C PRO A 788 34.87 16.66 -4.92
N LEU A 789 33.67 16.11 -5.10
CA LEU A 789 32.54 16.85 -5.64
C LEU A 789 31.80 17.54 -4.50
N VAL A 790 31.70 18.86 -4.54
CA VAL A 790 31.17 19.66 -3.43
C VAL A 790 29.86 20.34 -3.82
N PHE A 791 28.82 20.11 -3.03
CA PHE A 791 27.60 20.92 -3.01
C PHE A 791 27.59 21.69 -1.71
N ARG A 792 27.51 23.02 -1.81
CA ARG A 792 27.44 23.88 -0.63
C ARG A 792 26.49 25.05 -0.85
N SER A 793 25.86 25.50 0.22
CA SER A 793 25.19 26.81 0.20
C SER A 793 26.22 27.94 0.11
N ALA A 794 25.82 29.06 -0.49
CA ALA A 794 26.56 30.30 -0.43
C ALA A 794 26.70 30.75 1.03
N ARG A 795 27.79 31.48 1.31
CA ARG A 795 28.16 31.85 2.68
C ARG A 795 27.08 32.72 3.32
N GLY A 796 26.63 32.34 4.52
CA GLY A 796 25.54 33.01 5.25
C GLY A 796 24.15 32.89 4.64
N GLU A 797 23.99 32.25 3.47
CA GLU A 797 22.70 32.16 2.78
C GLU A 797 21.94 30.88 3.11
N LYS A 798 20.64 31.01 3.39
CA LYS A 798 19.77 29.87 3.73
C LYS A 798 19.19 29.21 2.48
N VAL A 799 19.66 28.01 2.17
CA VAL A 799 19.10 27.16 1.12
C VAL A 799 18.19 26.10 1.73
N TRP A 800 16.90 26.18 1.43
CA TRP A 800 15.89 25.21 1.86
C TRP A 800 15.58 24.21 0.75
N ILE A 801 15.76 22.92 1.04
CA ILE A 801 15.28 21.81 0.24
C ILE A 801 13.91 21.38 0.80
N ASP A 802 12.85 21.78 0.09
CA ASP A 802 11.47 21.63 0.52
C ASP A 802 10.78 20.44 -0.15
N GLY A 803 10.33 19.49 0.66
CA GLY A 803 9.63 18.28 0.22
C GLY A 803 8.17 18.49 -0.22
N CYS A 804 7.75 19.72 -0.44
CA CYS A 804 6.44 20.11 -0.99
C CYS A 804 5.27 19.56 -0.17
N GLN A 805 5.27 19.82 1.14
CA GLN A 805 4.25 19.31 2.07
C GLN A 805 4.07 17.78 1.98
N ARG A 806 5.18 17.02 2.07
CA ARG A 806 5.21 15.54 2.01
C ARG A 806 4.93 14.93 0.64
N GLN A 807 4.93 15.70 -0.44
CA GLN A 807 4.75 15.16 -1.80
C GLN A 807 6.06 14.61 -2.38
N MET A 808 7.20 15.15 -1.95
CA MET A 808 8.51 14.76 -2.46
C MET A 808 9.28 13.91 -1.45
N ARG A 809 9.87 12.82 -1.94
CA ARG A 809 10.45 11.77 -1.10
C ARG A 809 11.70 12.21 -0.35
N ASN A 810 12.63 12.84 -1.07
CA ASN A 810 13.97 13.08 -0.55
C ASN A 810 14.44 14.51 -0.84
N GLY A 811 15.42 14.97 -0.08
CA GLY A 811 16.22 16.15 -0.42
C GLY A 811 17.39 15.77 -1.34
N PHE A 812 18.44 15.17 -0.80
CA PHE A 812 19.56 14.63 -1.59
C PHE A 812 19.53 13.10 -1.68
N CYS A 813 19.85 12.56 -2.85
CA CYS A 813 20.02 11.13 -3.11
C CYS A 813 21.43 10.85 -3.67
N LEU A 814 22.20 10.02 -2.96
CA LEU A 814 23.55 9.61 -3.33
C LEU A 814 23.61 8.08 -3.43
N PHE A 815 23.54 7.56 -4.66
CA PHE A 815 23.63 6.14 -4.95
C PHE A 815 24.93 5.83 -5.70
N HIS A 816 25.73 4.91 -5.15
CA HIS A 816 27.02 4.53 -5.71
C HIS A 816 27.98 5.72 -5.89
N LYS A 817 27.95 6.69 -4.98
CA LYS A 817 28.79 7.90 -5.05
C LYS A 817 29.95 7.82 -4.07
N LYS A 818 31.06 8.43 -4.45
CA LYS A 818 32.26 8.53 -3.62
C LYS A 818 32.76 9.96 -3.54
N HIS A 819 33.41 10.30 -2.43
CA HIS A 819 34.08 11.59 -2.24
C HIS A 819 33.17 12.81 -2.53
N VAL A 820 31.95 12.76 -2.00
CA VAL A 820 30.96 13.85 -2.14
C VAL A 820 30.82 14.58 -0.81
N ILE A 821 30.78 15.90 -0.87
CA ILE A 821 30.56 16.78 0.28
C ILE A 821 29.24 17.52 0.07
N VAL A 822 28.32 17.41 1.04
CA VAL A 822 27.08 18.19 1.12
C VAL A 822 27.15 19.06 2.36
N ASP A 823 27.13 20.38 2.17
CA ASP A 823 27.49 21.32 3.22
C ASP A 823 26.54 22.51 3.31
N TYR A 824 26.04 22.79 4.52
CA TYR A 824 25.23 23.95 4.85
C TYR A 824 23.82 24.04 4.22
N PHE A 825 23.09 22.93 4.13
CA PHE A 825 21.71 22.89 3.60
C PHE A 825 20.64 22.75 4.68
N HIS A 826 19.46 23.33 4.43
CA HIS A 826 18.28 23.20 5.27
C HIS A 826 17.24 22.30 4.60
N PHE A 827 16.51 21.49 5.36
CA PHE A 827 15.59 20.49 4.87
C PHE A 827 14.26 20.55 5.61
N LYS A 828 13.14 20.47 4.89
CA LYS A 828 11.81 20.34 5.50
C LYS A 828 10.84 19.60 4.59
N TRP A 829 9.77 19.07 5.18
CA TRP A 829 8.61 18.53 4.47
C TRP A 829 8.85 17.31 3.56
N GLN A 830 9.96 16.57 3.69
CA GLN A 830 10.12 15.30 2.96
C GLN A 830 9.04 14.27 3.35
N GLN A 831 8.65 13.44 2.37
CA GLN A 831 7.55 12.46 2.48
C GLN A 831 7.86 11.35 3.49
N ASP A 832 6.84 10.97 4.28
CA ASP A 832 6.87 9.75 5.09
C ASP A 832 6.74 8.50 4.20
N HIS A 833 7.89 7.98 3.78
CA HIS A 833 8.00 6.78 2.96
C HIS A 833 9.12 5.89 3.48
N SER A 834 9.06 4.58 3.19
CA SER A 834 10.11 3.62 3.57
C SER A 834 11.49 4.04 3.06
N THR A 835 11.54 4.72 1.91
CA THR A 835 12.74 5.29 1.30
C THR A 835 12.86 6.81 1.41
N GLY A 836 11.91 7.51 2.06
CA GLY A 836 12.01 8.96 2.26
C GLY A 836 13.09 9.33 3.28
N ALA A 837 13.79 10.44 3.07
CA ALA A 837 14.80 11.02 3.97
C ALA A 837 15.14 12.47 3.61
N GLY A 838 15.68 13.26 4.54
CA GLY A 838 16.35 14.51 4.15
C GLY A 838 17.50 14.24 3.17
N ILE A 839 18.34 13.26 3.50
CA ILE A 839 19.44 12.76 2.68
C ILE A 839 19.41 11.22 2.68
N LEU A 840 19.30 10.63 1.49
CA LEU A 840 19.29 9.18 1.27
C LEU A 840 20.59 8.74 0.60
N LEU A 841 21.32 7.83 1.24
CA LEU A 841 22.57 7.27 0.73
C LEU A 841 22.49 5.76 0.57
N ARG A 842 23.04 5.24 -0.53
CA ARG A 842 23.16 3.80 -0.79
C ARG A 842 24.48 3.47 -1.45
N ASN A 843 25.13 2.42 -0.95
CA ASN A 843 26.36 1.86 -1.55
C ASN A 843 27.42 2.94 -1.85
N SER A 844 27.54 3.94 -0.97
CA SER A 844 28.37 5.13 -1.17
C SER A 844 29.55 5.14 -0.19
N GLU A 845 30.63 5.83 -0.52
CA GLU A 845 31.87 5.79 0.27
C GLU A 845 32.53 7.15 0.42
N SER A 846 33.08 7.46 1.59
CA SER A 846 33.78 8.73 1.84
C SER A 846 32.89 9.95 1.55
N VAL A 847 31.66 9.93 2.06
CA VAL A 847 30.70 11.04 1.94
C VAL A 847 30.70 11.84 3.24
N ARG A 848 30.75 13.17 3.13
CA ARG A 848 30.68 14.09 4.27
C ARG A 848 29.42 14.93 4.19
N LEU A 849 28.64 14.90 5.26
CA LEU A 849 27.47 15.74 5.47
C LEU A 849 27.79 16.72 6.59
N SER A 850 27.86 18.01 6.30
CA SER A 850 28.21 19.01 7.31
C SER A 850 27.22 20.17 7.37
N ARG A 851 27.02 20.71 8.58
CA ARG A 851 26.23 21.91 8.82
C ARG A 851 24.82 21.85 8.23
N CYS A 852 24.21 20.66 8.25
CA CYS A 852 22.88 20.46 7.70
C CYS A 852 21.81 20.68 8.78
N PHE A 853 20.70 21.32 8.42
CA PHE A 853 19.58 21.63 9.31
C PHE A 853 18.32 20.88 8.85
N TYR A 854 17.85 19.91 9.63
CA TYR A 854 16.64 19.16 9.29
C TYR A 854 15.46 19.52 10.21
N ASP A 855 14.47 20.18 9.62
CA ASP A 855 13.20 20.48 10.27
C ASP A 855 12.11 19.49 9.86
N GLY A 856 11.96 18.44 10.66
CA GLY A 856 10.88 17.47 10.51
C GLY A 856 9.55 17.92 11.11
N ARG A 857 9.35 19.17 11.51
CA ARG A 857 8.05 19.65 12.03
C ARG A 857 7.01 19.73 10.91
N GLY A 858 5.76 19.98 11.30
CA GLY A 858 4.62 20.03 10.39
C GLY A 858 3.68 18.82 10.47
N LYS A 859 2.61 18.87 9.66
CA LYS A 859 1.54 17.85 9.63
C LYS A 859 2.06 16.52 9.10
N GLY A 860 1.65 15.43 9.73
CA GLY A 860 2.04 14.06 9.37
C GLY A 860 3.32 13.57 10.04
N TYR A 861 3.77 12.38 9.65
CA TYR A 861 5.07 11.84 10.07
C TYR A 861 6.19 12.39 9.18
N SER A 862 7.41 12.39 9.70
CA SER A 862 8.60 12.82 8.98
C SER A 862 9.58 11.68 8.82
N PRO A 863 10.20 11.51 7.65
CA PRO A 863 11.25 10.52 7.51
C PRO A 863 12.46 10.86 8.40
N PRO A 864 13.42 9.93 8.53
CA PRO A 864 14.73 10.27 9.10
C PRO A 864 15.41 11.40 8.33
N PHE A 865 16.27 12.18 9.01
CA PHE A 865 17.16 13.15 8.37
C PHE A 865 18.12 12.43 7.42
N VAL A 866 19.01 11.60 7.96
CA VAL A 866 19.91 10.76 7.15
C VAL A 866 19.41 9.34 7.15
N LYS A 867 19.33 8.73 5.97
CA LYS A 867 19.08 7.31 5.80
C LYS A 867 20.18 6.72 4.92
N ALA A 868 21.07 5.93 5.51
CA ALA A 868 22.23 5.36 4.82
C ALA A 868 22.21 3.83 4.85
N PHE A 869 22.43 3.22 3.70
CA PHE A 869 22.51 1.77 3.54
C PHE A 869 23.83 1.39 2.86
N SER A 870 24.60 0.50 3.47
CA SER A 870 25.85 -0.01 2.91
C SER A 870 26.84 1.10 2.55
N CYS A 871 26.98 2.11 3.42
CA CYS A 871 27.83 3.27 3.17
C CYS A 871 29.07 3.27 4.07
N ARG A 872 30.27 3.38 3.50
CA ARG A 872 31.54 3.34 4.25
C ARG A 872 32.13 4.72 4.45
N LYS A 873 32.79 4.96 5.59
CA LYS A 873 33.47 6.25 5.87
C LYS A 873 32.52 7.44 5.70
N LEU A 874 31.30 7.30 6.21
CA LEU A 874 30.29 8.36 6.20
C LEU A 874 30.48 9.26 7.42
N SER A 875 30.54 10.58 7.24
CA SER A 875 30.54 11.52 8.35
C SER A 875 29.30 12.43 8.37
N VAL A 876 28.75 12.67 9.56
CA VAL A 876 27.72 13.66 9.83
C VAL A 876 28.25 14.61 10.89
N ASP A 877 28.50 15.85 10.49
CA ASP A 877 29.26 16.82 11.26
C ASP A 877 28.42 18.08 11.50
N ASN A 878 28.42 18.59 12.75
CA ASN A 878 27.86 19.91 13.08
C ASN A 878 26.45 20.12 12.54
N SER A 879 25.60 19.10 12.62
CA SER A 879 24.27 19.13 12.02
C SER A 879 23.17 19.18 13.09
N PHE A 880 21.99 19.62 12.69
CA PHE A 880 20.82 19.68 13.55
C PHE A 880 19.69 18.87 12.93
N LEU A 881 18.94 18.13 13.76
CA LEU A 881 17.69 17.54 13.33
C LEU A 881 16.63 17.57 14.42
N THR A 882 15.38 17.73 13.99
CA THR A 882 14.20 17.50 14.83
C THR A 882 13.15 16.67 14.14
N ARG A 883 12.31 16.00 14.95
CA ARG A 883 11.06 15.35 14.52
C ARG A 883 11.19 14.27 13.44
N GLY A 884 12.38 13.77 13.14
CA GLY A 884 12.53 12.59 12.29
C GLY A 884 11.91 11.37 12.97
N PHE A 885 11.22 10.50 12.21
CA PHE A 885 10.55 9.32 12.79
C PHE A 885 11.54 8.47 13.60
N SER A 886 12.69 8.14 13.02
CA SER A 886 13.81 7.48 13.71
C SER A 886 15.03 8.39 13.86
N GLY A 887 14.85 9.72 13.81
CA GLY A 887 15.92 10.73 13.76
C GLY A 887 16.84 10.53 12.57
N SER A 888 17.88 9.69 12.67
CA SER A 888 18.71 9.20 11.56
C SER A 888 18.86 7.67 11.58
N LEU A 889 18.92 7.03 10.40
CA LEU A 889 19.02 5.57 10.25
C LEU A 889 20.26 5.19 9.44
N PHE A 890 21.09 4.33 10.01
CA PHE A 890 22.30 3.79 9.39
C PHE A 890 22.24 2.27 9.42
N GLN A 891 22.47 1.63 8.28
CA GLN A 891 22.49 0.17 8.14
C GLN A 891 23.72 -0.26 7.35
N SER A 892 24.50 -1.16 7.90
CA SER A 892 25.77 -1.64 7.31
C SER A 892 26.69 -0.49 6.92
N CYS A 893 26.90 0.45 7.84
CA CYS A 893 27.74 1.63 7.63
C CYS A 893 28.99 1.56 8.51
N PRO A 894 30.06 0.84 8.11
CA PRO A 894 31.31 0.80 8.87
C PRO A 894 32.05 2.13 8.73
N ASP A 895 32.85 2.45 9.74
CA ASP A 895 33.59 3.71 9.87
C ASP A 895 32.65 4.93 9.81
N LEU A 896 31.43 4.77 10.32
CA LEU A 896 30.47 5.87 10.47
C LEU A 896 30.94 6.79 11.59
N HIS A 897 30.96 8.10 11.33
CA HIS A 897 31.31 9.10 12.33
C HIS A 897 30.24 10.18 12.43
N VAL A 898 29.52 10.23 13.54
CA VAL A 898 28.54 11.28 13.84
C VAL A 898 29.08 12.13 14.98
N ARG A 899 29.35 13.40 14.69
CA ARG A 899 29.90 14.31 15.70
C ARG A 899 29.28 15.69 15.71
N ASN A 900 29.31 16.32 16.88
CA ASN A 900 28.86 17.70 17.09
C ASN A 900 27.43 17.94 16.58
N THR A 901 26.60 16.91 16.59
CA THR A 901 25.25 16.92 16.02
C THR A 901 24.21 17.01 17.14
N VAL A 902 23.15 17.79 16.91
CA VAL A 902 22.05 17.98 17.85
C VAL A 902 20.83 17.19 17.37
N PHE A 903 20.41 16.22 18.18
CA PHE A 903 19.18 15.45 18.01
C PHE A 903 18.10 16.02 18.93
N TYR A 904 17.19 16.80 18.37
CA TYR A 904 16.21 17.57 19.13
C TYR A 904 14.80 16.96 19.02
N ILE A 905 14.33 16.31 20.08
CA ILE A 905 12.92 15.90 20.26
C ILE A 905 12.35 15.13 19.07
N ASN A 906 12.97 13.99 18.76
CA ASN A 906 12.54 13.12 17.65
C ASN A 906 11.25 12.36 17.95
N GLN A 907 10.58 11.91 16.89
CA GLN A 907 9.22 11.36 17.01
C GLN A 907 9.16 10.03 17.72
N LEU A 908 9.99 9.05 17.33
CA LEU A 908 9.98 7.68 17.86
C LEU A 908 11.29 7.28 18.55
N SER A 909 12.42 7.55 17.91
CA SER A 909 13.78 7.35 18.39
C SER A 909 14.68 8.39 17.73
N SER A 910 15.89 8.61 18.26
CA SER A 910 16.83 9.58 17.69
C SER A 910 17.82 8.94 16.71
N ILE A 911 18.25 7.70 16.96
CA ILE A 911 19.27 7.03 16.16
C ILE A 911 18.87 5.57 15.93
N GLY A 912 18.87 5.15 14.68
CA GLY A 912 18.80 3.74 14.28
C GLY A 912 20.15 3.27 13.74
N LEU A 913 20.76 2.25 14.36
CA LEU A 913 22.06 1.71 13.94
C LEU A 913 21.98 0.19 13.73
N GLN A 914 21.83 -0.23 12.48
CA GLN A 914 21.63 -1.62 12.09
C GLN A 914 22.94 -2.27 11.60
N ASN A 915 24.04 -1.95 12.26
CA ASN A 915 25.37 -2.49 11.98
C ASN A 915 25.60 -3.84 12.68
N LYS A 916 26.46 -4.67 12.08
CA LYS A 916 27.09 -5.85 12.71
C LYS A 916 28.16 -5.42 13.71
N ALA A 917 28.61 -6.35 14.55
CA ALA A 917 29.59 -6.04 15.60
C ALA A 917 30.91 -5.42 15.08
N GLY A 918 31.39 -5.88 13.92
CA GLY A 918 32.61 -5.35 13.27
C GLY A 918 32.41 -4.05 12.48
N GLU A 919 31.18 -3.66 12.18
CA GLU A 919 30.88 -2.43 11.44
C GLU A 919 30.79 -1.25 12.45
N LYS A 920 31.95 -0.74 12.87
CA LYS A 920 32.03 0.27 13.92
C LYS A 920 31.43 1.61 13.50
N ALA A 921 30.75 2.25 14.45
CA ALA A 921 30.19 3.59 14.31
C ALA A 921 30.50 4.43 15.55
N LEU A 922 31.17 5.56 15.37
CA LEU A 922 31.54 6.49 16.42
C LEU A 922 30.55 7.64 16.52
N PHE A 923 29.95 7.81 17.69
CA PHE A 923 29.09 8.93 18.04
C PHE A 923 29.75 9.75 19.14
N GLU A 924 30.22 10.96 18.82
CA GLU A 924 30.91 11.78 19.81
C GLU A 924 30.48 13.24 19.86
N LYS A 925 30.57 13.86 21.04
CA LYS A 925 30.32 15.30 21.20
C LYS A 925 28.94 15.75 20.72
N ASN A 926 27.95 14.85 20.72
CA ASN A 926 26.59 15.15 20.28
C ASN A 926 25.74 15.62 21.47
N ILE A 927 24.65 16.34 21.18
CA ILE A 927 23.58 16.60 22.16
C ILE A 927 22.35 15.83 21.71
N VAL A 928 21.79 14.99 22.59
CA VAL A 928 20.58 14.22 22.32
C VAL A 928 19.52 14.56 23.36
N VAL A 929 18.48 15.25 22.91
CA VAL A 929 17.29 15.54 23.72
C VAL A 929 16.29 14.39 23.55
N ASP A 930 15.61 14.02 24.63
CA ASP A 930 14.64 12.93 24.62
C ASP A 930 13.52 13.11 23.58
N ASN A 931 12.90 11.99 23.19
CA ASN A 931 11.83 11.95 22.20
C ASN A 931 10.57 12.71 22.67
N THR A 932 9.56 12.75 21.80
CA THR A 932 8.24 13.34 22.13
C THR A 932 7.59 12.72 23.38
N LEU A 933 6.77 13.49 24.11
CA LEU A 933 6.14 13.07 25.37
C LEU A 933 5.54 11.66 25.33
N GLN A 934 4.79 11.37 24.27
CA GLN A 934 4.10 10.09 24.10
C GLN A 934 5.05 8.91 23.88
N LYS A 935 6.32 9.14 23.53
CA LYS A 935 7.31 8.10 23.21
C LYS A 935 8.42 7.98 24.26
N LEU A 936 8.21 8.50 25.47
CA LEU A 936 9.18 8.38 26.56
C LEU A 936 9.69 6.94 26.81
N PRO A 937 8.85 5.88 26.69
CA PRO A 937 9.35 4.50 26.88
C PRO A 937 10.25 3.98 25.76
N ASN A 938 10.30 4.65 24.61
CA ASN A 938 11.16 4.23 23.51
C ASN A 938 12.63 4.62 23.78
N PRO A 939 13.58 3.80 23.31
CA PRO A 939 14.99 4.12 23.44
C PRO A 939 15.38 5.26 22.49
N LEU A 940 16.47 5.96 22.82
CA LEU A 940 17.05 6.97 21.95
C LEU A 940 17.81 6.31 20.80
N TYR A 941 18.55 5.23 21.11
CA TYR A 941 19.25 4.37 20.15
C TYR A 941 18.49 3.05 19.96
N VAL A 942 18.15 2.74 18.72
CA VAL A 942 17.61 1.44 18.30
C VAL A 942 18.65 0.75 17.43
N MET A 943 19.29 -0.26 17.99
CA MET A 943 20.46 -0.88 17.38
C MET A 943 20.21 -2.34 17.03
N ARG A 944 20.95 -2.85 16.05
CA ARG A 944 21.06 -4.30 15.84
C ARG A 944 21.96 -4.89 16.90
N ASP A 945 23.22 -4.47 16.93
CA ASP A 945 24.28 -5.04 17.79
C ASP A 945 24.93 -3.98 18.69
N ALA A 946 24.97 -4.23 20.00
CA ALA A 946 25.56 -3.31 20.98
C ALA A 946 27.07 -3.07 20.78
N ALA A 947 27.82 -4.03 20.24
CA ALA A 947 29.26 -3.90 20.01
C ALA A 947 29.62 -2.94 18.86
N SER A 948 28.65 -2.61 17.99
CA SER A 948 28.86 -1.76 16.82
C SER A 948 28.97 -0.26 17.13
N LEU A 949 28.32 0.21 18.20
CA LEU A 949 28.38 1.61 18.62
C LEU A 949 29.66 1.86 19.40
N GLU A 950 30.35 2.95 19.16
CA GLU A 950 31.31 3.56 20.07
C GLU A 950 30.78 4.96 20.38
N GLU A 951 30.78 5.35 21.64
CA GLU A 951 30.26 6.65 22.03
C GLU A 951 31.17 7.32 23.07
N ARG A 952 31.38 8.63 22.92
CA ARG A 952 32.19 9.43 23.86
C ARG A 952 31.77 10.88 23.89
N ASP A 953 31.81 11.49 25.07
CA ASP A 953 31.57 12.91 25.30
C ASP A 953 30.21 13.39 24.75
N ASN A 954 29.18 12.55 24.78
CA ASN A 954 27.83 12.95 24.39
C ASN A 954 27.07 13.55 25.57
N CYS A 955 26.17 14.50 25.29
CA CYS A 955 25.22 15.04 26.25
C CYS A 955 23.82 14.46 26.02
N TYR A 956 23.16 14.00 27.09
CA TYR A 956 21.80 13.48 27.07
C TYR A 956 20.89 14.32 27.97
N TYR A 957 19.89 14.98 27.39
CA TYR A 957 18.90 15.75 28.15
C TYR A 957 17.55 15.01 28.15
N LEU A 958 17.20 14.43 29.30
CA LEU A 958 16.18 13.40 29.43
C LEU A 958 14.91 13.90 30.15
N ARG A 959 13.75 13.33 29.81
CA ARG A 959 12.49 13.67 30.50
C ARG A 959 12.29 12.93 31.82
N ILE A 960 13.05 11.87 32.06
CA ILE A 960 13.00 11.07 33.28
C ILE A 960 14.44 10.74 33.68
N SER A 961 14.67 10.45 34.96
CA SER A 961 16.01 10.12 35.47
C SER A 961 16.75 9.13 34.55
N PRO A 962 18.06 9.31 34.30
CA PRO A 962 18.88 8.36 33.52
C PRO A 962 18.88 6.94 34.10
N ASP A 963 18.60 6.78 35.40
CA ASP A 963 18.48 5.48 36.06
C ASP A 963 17.20 4.72 35.67
N MET A 964 16.21 5.43 35.11
CA MET A 964 14.94 4.87 34.65
C MET A 964 14.83 4.85 33.13
N LYS A 965 15.34 5.88 32.45
CA LYS A 965 15.22 6.03 31.01
C LYS A 965 15.89 4.87 30.28
N THR A 966 15.12 4.10 29.52
CA THR A 966 15.72 3.23 28.51
C THR A 966 16.33 4.08 27.41
N MET A 967 17.66 4.04 27.28
CA MET A 967 18.39 4.85 26.31
C MET A 967 18.80 4.07 25.07
N ILE A 968 19.16 2.79 25.25
CA ILE A 968 19.75 1.97 24.18
C ILE A 968 19.02 0.63 24.14
N GLY A 969 18.43 0.32 22.99
CA GLY A 969 17.84 -0.98 22.70
C GLY A 969 18.63 -1.72 21.64
N TYR A 970 18.92 -3.00 21.86
CA TYR A 970 19.64 -3.86 20.92
C TYR A 970 19.14 -5.30 20.98
N SER A 971 19.40 -6.06 19.91
CA SER A 971 18.96 -7.46 19.81
C SER A 971 20.11 -8.46 19.73
N TYR A 972 21.33 -7.96 19.49
CA TYR A 972 22.55 -8.74 19.35
C TYR A 972 23.68 -8.13 20.17
N TYR A 973 24.66 -8.95 20.53
CA TYR A 973 25.93 -8.52 21.09
C TYR A 973 27.05 -9.40 20.52
N ASN A 974 28.04 -8.81 19.86
CA ASN A 974 29.10 -9.55 19.16
C ASN A 974 28.57 -10.53 18.09
N ASP A 975 27.56 -10.08 17.34
CA ASP A 975 26.81 -10.81 16.32
C ASP A 975 26.02 -12.03 16.84
N GLU A 976 26.00 -12.25 18.16
CA GLU A 976 25.16 -13.25 18.81
C GLU A 976 23.80 -12.68 19.19
N GLN A 977 22.71 -13.37 18.83
CA GLN A 977 21.36 -12.93 19.17
C GLN A 977 21.09 -13.13 20.65
N LEU A 978 20.62 -12.09 21.32
CA LEU A 978 20.28 -12.16 22.75
C LEU A 978 18.96 -12.90 22.99
N PRO A 979 18.71 -13.45 24.19
CA PRO A 979 17.36 -13.82 24.61
C PRO A 979 16.49 -12.56 24.80
N MET A 980 15.17 -12.69 24.65
CA MET A 980 14.25 -11.59 24.95
C MET A 980 14.26 -11.31 26.46
N LYS A 981 14.45 -10.04 26.84
CA LYS A 981 14.48 -9.60 28.24
C LYS A 981 13.42 -8.51 28.50
N PRO A 982 12.52 -8.72 29.48
CA PRO A 982 12.30 -9.97 30.22
C PRO A 982 11.71 -11.08 29.31
N ALA A 983 11.73 -12.33 29.77
CA ALA A 983 11.27 -13.48 28.99
C ALA A 983 9.79 -13.35 28.58
N VAL A 984 9.41 -13.91 27.42
CA VAL A 984 8.08 -13.70 26.80
C VAL A 984 6.92 -14.22 27.68
N ASP A 985 7.20 -15.19 28.54
CA ASP A 985 6.28 -15.93 29.40
C ASP A 985 6.20 -15.42 30.86
N GLY A 986 7.01 -14.42 31.24
CA GLY A 986 6.95 -13.88 32.60
C GLY A 986 5.63 -13.15 32.87
N GLN A 987 5.12 -13.29 34.10
CA GLN A 987 3.92 -12.58 34.57
C GLN A 987 4.07 -11.05 34.34
N ASP A 988 2.97 -10.38 33.98
CA ASP A 988 2.84 -8.93 33.76
C ASP A 988 3.60 -8.27 32.59
N ILE A 989 4.47 -9.00 31.89
CA ILE A 989 5.25 -8.43 30.77
C ILE A 989 4.34 -8.09 29.60
N LEU A 990 3.44 -8.99 29.24
CA LEU A 990 2.56 -8.84 28.08
C LEU A 990 1.46 -7.80 28.33
N SER A 991 0.96 -7.71 29.57
CA SER A 991 -0.08 -6.75 29.99
C SER A 991 0.46 -5.31 30.11
N GLN A 992 1.76 -5.13 30.32
CA GLN A 992 2.42 -3.81 30.33
C GLN A 992 3.22 -3.50 29.06
N GLN A 993 3.41 -4.47 28.15
CA GLN A 993 4.23 -4.33 26.94
C GLN A 993 3.72 -3.25 25.97
N TRP A 994 2.42 -2.94 25.97
CA TRP A 994 1.88 -1.81 25.19
C TRP A 994 2.53 -0.47 25.56
N ARG A 995 3.04 -0.32 26.80
CA ARG A 995 3.82 0.85 27.24
C ARG A 995 5.08 1.05 26.37
N ARG A 996 5.63 -0.04 25.79
CA ARG A 996 6.83 -0.01 24.91
C ARG A 996 6.51 0.26 23.43
N GLN A 997 5.24 0.52 23.11
CA GLN A 997 4.72 1.00 21.81
C GLN A 997 5.22 0.30 20.54
N GLY A 998 5.61 -0.97 20.63
CA GLY A 998 5.90 -1.83 19.48
C GLY A 998 7.34 -1.81 18.95
N ARG A 999 8.33 -1.34 19.72
CA ARG A 999 9.75 -1.54 19.40
C ARG A 999 10.36 -2.58 20.34
N PHE A 1000 10.62 -3.76 19.78
CA PHE A 1000 11.11 -4.94 20.48
C PHE A 1000 12.58 -5.15 20.16
N CYS A 1001 13.44 -4.36 20.79
CA CYS A 1001 14.80 -4.82 21.01
C CYS A 1001 14.75 -5.92 22.06
N ARG A 1002 15.60 -6.93 21.92
CA ARG A 1002 15.62 -8.04 22.88
C ARG A 1002 16.14 -7.61 24.23
N GLU A 1003 17.03 -6.64 24.26
CA GLU A 1003 17.48 -5.94 25.45
C GLU A 1003 17.23 -4.44 25.31
N MET A 1004 16.83 -3.83 26.42
CA MET A 1004 16.44 -2.43 26.55
C MET A 1004 17.10 -1.92 27.83
N SER A 1005 18.16 -1.14 27.68
CA SER A 1005 19.06 -0.77 28.79
C SER A 1005 19.00 0.72 29.10
N THR A 1006 19.15 1.06 30.38
CA THR A 1006 19.65 2.38 30.79
C THR A 1006 21.11 2.53 30.34
N TYR A 1007 21.63 3.75 30.39
CA TYR A 1007 23.03 3.98 30.03
C TYR A 1007 24.01 3.23 30.95
N ALA A 1008 23.79 3.27 32.27
CA ALA A 1008 24.62 2.54 33.24
C ALA A 1008 24.61 1.03 32.98
N GLN A 1009 23.43 0.46 32.70
CA GLN A 1009 23.30 -0.96 32.35
C GLN A 1009 24.04 -1.32 31.06
N PHE A 1010 24.00 -0.44 30.04
CA PHE A 1010 24.72 -0.64 28.80
C PHE A 1010 26.24 -0.62 29.01
N LEU A 1011 26.77 0.32 29.78
CA LEU A 1011 28.20 0.37 30.12
C LEU A 1011 28.64 -0.89 30.87
N GLN A 1012 27.86 -1.30 31.87
CA GLN A 1012 28.12 -2.52 32.64
C GLN A 1012 28.12 -3.76 31.72
N ARG A 1013 27.15 -3.86 30.80
CA ARG A 1013 27.02 -4.98 29.86
C ARG A 1013 28.19 -5.05 28.88
N THR A 1014 28.67 -3.90 28.43
CA THR A 1014 29.70 -3.79 27.39
C THR A 1014 31.13 -3.64 27.94
N GLY A 1015 31.30 -3.41 29.23
CA GLY A 1015 32.60 -3.18 29.87
C GLY A 1015 33.23 -1.82 29.52
N ARG A 1016 32.44 -0.86 29.04
CA ARG A 1016 32.94 0.43 28.54
C ARG A 1016 33.05 1.46 29.66
N GLN A 1017 34.07 2.31 29.57
CA GLN A 1017 34.17 3.51 30.40
C GLN A 1017 33.33 4.62 29.75
N GLY A 1018 32.20 4.97 30.38
CA GLY A 1018 31.33 6.01 29.87
C GLY A 1018 31.72 7.40 30.38
N ASN A 1019 31.73 8.39 29.49
CA ASN A 1019 32.01 9.79 29.80
C ASN A 1019 30.89 10.75 29.35
N ALA A 1020 29.72 10.22 28.98
CA ALA A 1020 28.54 11.02 28.67
C ALA A 1020 28.09 11.87 29.87
N VAL A 1021 27.46 13.01 29.57
CA VAL A 1021 26.90 13.95 30.56
C VAL A 1021 25.40 14.07 30.46
N PHE A 1022 24.77 14.27 31.62
CA PHE A 1022 23.33 14.34 31.78
C PHE A 1022 22.94 15.70 32.35
N VAL A 1023 23.19 16.75 31.58
CA VAL A 1023 23.00 18.15 31.99
C VAL A 1023 22.08 18.89 31.02
N ASP A 1024 21.49 19.99 31.47
CA ASP A 1024 20.74 20.89 30.59
C ASP A 1024 21.72 21.60 29.63
N PRO A 1025 21.55 21.48 28.31
CA PRO A 1025 22.40 22.14 27.33
C PRO A 1025 22.20 23.67 27.28
N GLN A 1026 21.17 24.21 27.93
CA GLN A 1026 20.86 25.66 27.96
C GLN A 1026 20.73 26.26 26.55
N MET A 1027 20.04 25.55 25.66
CA MET A 1027 19.74 26.04 24.31
C MET A 1027 18.63 27.10 24.36
N GLN A 1028 18.72 28.14 23.54
CA GLN A 1028 17.72 29.22 23.49
C GLN A 1028 16.32 28.70 23.15
N ALA A 1029 16.23 27.75 22.20
CA ALA A 1029 14.97 27.07 21.85
C ALA A 1029 14.56 25.97 22.85
N LEU A 1030 15.22 25.79 23.98
CA LEU A 1030 14.75 24.85 25.01
C LEU A 1030 15.05 25.38 26.41
N PRO A 1031 14.36 26.46 26.83
CA PRO A 1031 14.57 27.02 28.16
C PRO A 1031 14.16 26.05 29.27
N LYS A 1032 13.23 25.12 28.99
CA LYS A 1032 12.81 24.07 29.94
C LYS A 1032 12.26 22.84 29.21
N LEU A 1033 12.77 21.66 29.56
CA LEU A 1033 12.20 20.39 29.13
C LEU A 1033 11.14 19.91 30.13
N ILE A 1034 10.00 19.44 29.65
CA ILE A 1034 8.98 18.76 30.46
C ILE A 1034 9.55 17.42 30.93
N THR A 1035 9.65 17.28 32.25
CA THR A 1035 10.15 16.10 32.93
C THR A 1035 9.05 15.41 33.75
N PHE A 1036 9.30 14.14 34.07
CA PHE A 1036 8.44 13.26 34.84
C PHE A 1036 9.24 12.66 35.99
N LYS A 1037 8.57 12.52 37.14
CA LYS A 1037 9.18 11.91 38.33
C LYS A 1037 9.48 10.44 38.11
N ASP A 1038 8.54 9.70 37.54
CA ASP A 1038 8.58 8.25 37.32
C ASP A 1038 7.65 7.85 36.15
N TRP A 1039 7.52 6.54 35.91
CA TRP A 1039 6.66 6.01 34.84
C TRP A 1039 5.17 6.21 35.08
N GLU A 1040 4.73 6.34 36.33
CA GLU A 1040 3.33 6.54 36.69
C GLU A 1040 2.92 7.99 36.40
N ASP A 1041 3.78 8.95 36.75
CA ASP A 1041 3.62 10.36 36.38
C ASP A 1041 3.55 10.54 34.85
N TRP A 1042 4.35 9.78 34.10
CA TRP A 1042 4.31 9.78 32.63
C TRP A 1042 2.98 9.31 32.05
N LEU A 1043 2.21 8.43 32.70
CA LEU A 1043 0.89 8.01 32.17
C LEU A 1043 -0.06 9.21 31.98
N GLY A 1044 0.15 10.28 32.75
CA GLY A 1044 -0.53 11.57 32.63
C GLY A 1044 0.02 12.51 31.55
N PHE A 1045 0.95 12.09 30.68
CA PHE A 1045 1.67 12.98 29.74
C PHE A 1045 0.75 13.86 28.87
N SER A 1046 -0.48 13.39 28.60
CA SER A 1046 -1.44 14.08 27.75
C SER A 1046 -1.81 15.47 28.27
N ARG A 1047 -1.72 15.72 29.58
CA ARG A 1047 -1.97 17.04 30.21
C ARG A 1047 -0.96 18.11 29.77
N TYR A 1048 0.22 17.70 29.32
CA TYR A 1048 1.29 18.61 28.88
C TYR A 1048 1.28 18.89 27.38
N ARG A 1049 0.34 18.36 26.59
CA ARG A 1049 0.36 18.50 25.12
C ARG A 1049 0.41 19.96 24.65
N ALA A 1050 -0.36 20.84 25.28
CA ALA A 1050 -0.39 22.26 24.91
C ALA A 1050 0.95 22.95 25.24
N GLN A 1051 1.51 22.66 26.41
CA GLN A 1051 2.82 23.18 26.81
C GLN A 1051 3.93 22.68 25.89
N HIS A 1052 3.99 21.37 25.65
CA HIS A 1052 4.94 20.74 24.74
C HIS A 1052 4.90 21.35 23.34
N SER A 1053 3.70 21.62 22.83
CA SER A 1053 3.54 22.24 21.51
C SER A 1053 4.08 23.67 21.44
N ARG A 1054 4.05 24.42 22.53
CA ARG A 1054 4.53 25.81 22.60
C ARG A 1054 6.02 25.87 22.93
N ASP A 1055 6.42 25.24 24.03
CA ASP A 1055 7.70 25.48 24.68
C ASP A 1055 8.83 24.59 24.10
N GLU A 1056 8.47 23.46 23.48
CA GLU A 1056 9.45 22.47 22.97
C GLU A 1056 9.33 22.20 21.47
N TYR A 1057 8.16 22.44 20.86
CA TYR A 1057 7.96 22.25 19.41
C TYR A 1057 7.99 23.56 18.63
N HIS A 1058 7.73 24.69 19.30
CA HIS A 1058 7.66 26.02 18.68
C HIS A 1058 6.72 26.07 17.47
N GLY A 1059 5.61 25.35 17.48
CA GLY A 1059 4.62 25.36 16.40
C GLY A 1059 5.23 25.35 14.98
N ASN A 1060 5.05 26.46 14.25
CA ASN A 1060 5.65 26.74 12.94
C ASN A 1060 6.66 27.89 12.99
N ASP A 1061 7.14 28.27 14.18
CA ASP A 1061 8.13 29.33 14.36
C ASP A 1061 9.41 28.94 13.60
N GLU A 1062 10.04 29.94 12.97
CA GLU A 1062 11.31 29.74 12.28
C GLU A 1062 12.38 29.38 13.31
N LEU A 1063 13.12 28.30 13.05
CA LEU A 1063 14.24 27.85 13.87
C LEU A 1063 15.49 27.76 13.01
N ASP A 1064 16.63 28.03 13.62
CA ASP A 1064 17.94 28.04 12.95
C ASP A 1064 19.06 27.60 13.92
N PHE A 1065 20.27 27.39 13.43
CA PHE A 1065 21.42 26.95 14.23
C PHE A 1065 21.65 27.74 15.52
N PRO A 1066 21.56 29.09 15.54
CA PRO A 1066 21.78 29.87 16.76
C PRO A 1066 20.87 29.47 17.93
N ASP A 1067 19.65 29.03 17.64
CA ASP A 1067 18.68 28.64 18.66
C ASP A 1067 19.11 27.39 19.45
N PHE A 1068 20.04 26.61 18.89
CA PHE A 1068 20.49 25.31 19.42
C PHE A 1068 21.97 25.29 19.81
N PHE A 1069 22.65 26.45 19.80
CA PHE A 1069 23.97 26.53 20.41
C PHE A 1069 23.85 26.33 21.92
N THR A 1070 24.77 25.53 22.48
CA THR A 1070 24.78 25.25 23.91
C THR A 1070 25.19 26.48 24.71
N GLY A 1071 24.31 26.92 25.62
CA GLY A 1071 24.63 27.91 26.65
C GLY A 1071 25.47 27.31 27.79
N ASN A 1072 25.47 25.99 27.96
CA ASN A 1072 26.13 25.34 29.09
C ASN A 1072 27.68 25.45 29.03
N PRO A 1073 28.35 26.01 30.05
CA PRO A 1073 29.80 26.18 30.07
C PRO A 1073 30.60 24.88 30.01
N GLU A 1074 30.13 23.80 30.65
CA GLU A 1074 30.80 22.49 30.63
C GLU A 1074 30.79 21.89 29.22
N LEU A 1075 29.63 21.92 28.56
CA LEU A 1075 29.49 21.42 27.19
C LEU A 1075 30.37 22.21 26.23
N ARG A 1076 30.43 23.55 26.37
CA ARG A 1076 31.32 24.41 25.57
C ARG A 1076 32.78 24.09 25.79
N ALA A 1077 33.23 23.94 27.04
CA ALA A 1077 34.62 23.59 27.35
C ALA A 1077 35.05 22.24 26.76
N ARG A 1078 34.11 21.29 26.65
CA ARG A 1078 34.34 19.95 26.06
C ARG A 1078 34.10 19.91 24.55
N GLY A 1079 33.66 21.01 23.95
CA GLY A 1079 33.28 21.08 22.53
C GLY A 1079 32.12 20.15 22.18
N ILE A 1080 31.15 19.97 23.09
CA ILE A 1080 29.95 19.14 22.89
C ILE A 1080 28.84 20.01 22.28
N GLY A 1081 28.17 19.48 21.25
CA GLY A 1081 27.16 20.19 20.47
C GLY A 1081 27.73 20.90 19.25
N LEU A 1082 26.91 21.76 18.63
CA LEU A 1082 27.27 22.53 17.45
C LEU A 1082 28.43 23.49 17.74
N GLN A 1083 29.41 23.53 16.84
CA GLN A 1083 30.57 24.42 16.96
C GLN A 1083 30.27 25.77 16.29
N GLN A 1084 29.95 26.78 17.11
CA GLN A 1084 29.42 28.08 16.67
C GLN A 1084 30.31 28.79 15.65
N GLU A 1085 31.62 28.69 15.77
CA GLU A 1085 32.61 29.31 14.88
C GLU A 1085 32.53 28.82 13.43
N LEU A 1086 32.02 27.60 13.20
CA LEU A 1086 31.84 27.03 11.86
C LEU A 1086 30.63 27.61 11.11
N PHE A 1087 29.81 28.43 11.79
CA PHE A 1087 28.60 29.07 11.25
C PHE A 1087 28.74 30.59 11.12
N ARG A 1088 29.87 31.17 11.55
CA ARG A 1088 30.06 32.63 11.63
C ARG A 1088 30.55 33.29 10.33
N ASN A 1089 30.65 32.57 9.21
CA ASN A 1089 31.11 33.08 7.92
C ASN A 1089 30.30 32.54 6.75
#